data_AF-A0A6J8B1B0-F1
#
_entry.id   AF-A0A6J8B1B0-F1
#
_cell.length_a   1.000
_cell.length_b   1.000
_cell.length_c   1.000
_cell.angle_alpha   90.00
_cell.angle_beta   90.00
_cell.angle_gamma   90.00
#
_symmetry.space_group_name_H-M   'P 1'
#
loop_
_entity.id
_entity.type
_entity.pdbx_description
1 polymer ?
#
loop_
_entity_poly.entity_id
_entity_poly.type
_entity_poly.pdbx_seq_one_letter_code
_entity_poly.pdbx_strand_id
1 'polypeptide(L)'
;MDAFTVAVFEQCISSGYPSYWYPVVFLAYFNSTVNPIIYRIGNKELRMSLMELCFGRKHDAQVPVFAGTWSNPNCAPGRHTIVHLFEWKWSDIAAECERFLGPYGYCGVQVSPPNENRVVTSPNRPWWERYQPVSYKLVTRSGNEAQFTEMVQRCNKANVRIYVDAVINHMTGAGGQGTGTGGSHWDGGAMSYPGVPFSSWDFNGRSECHSGDLNIHNYGNKDEVRNCRLVSLTDLKLGKEFVRSKIAEYMNHLISIGVAGFRVDAAKHMWPGDLQAIYGKLHGLNSQYFPGSPRPFVFQEVIDMGGEAISASEYTGFARVTNFIFGIKLAQVFRRQNAAKYLRTWGEAWSMPKTTDVVVFIDNHDNQRGHGGGGGVLTHSDPKRYKMATAFMLAHPYGFTRVMSSFSFGSSDDGPPHNGDMSTKNVNWGSISDLSCGNGWVCEHRWRQIYNMVAFRNVVMGTNMQHWWDNGNYQIAFSRGNKGFIAINVETSDLNRNLQTGLPQGTYCDVISGSYDGSKCTGTEVHVNGDGTAHFNIRSSSDDPMVAIHIGAKKGSQRKLGDIFNRQEAFYNLFLAVKNECFVSLAEISDSRTILGVCYEISGDITNTYQCYDEALEDDVCPSAKVRKSKLLLALT
;
A
#
# COMPACT_ATOMS: atom_id res chain seq x y z
N MET A 1 49.79 7.31 -8.14
CA MET A 1 48.72 7.04 -7.15
C MET A 1 49.39 6.67 -5.84
N ASP A 2 48.97 7.26 -4.73
CA ASP A 2 49.54 6.90 -3.42
C ASP A 2 48.95 5.56 -2.91
N ALA A 3 49.59 4.98 -1.90
CA ALA A 3 49.22 3.68 -1.35
C ALA A 3 47.80 3.66 -0.72
N PHE A 4 47.29 4.82 -0.32
CA PHE A 4 45.94 4.97 0.24
C PHE A 4 44.87 4.90 -0.86
N THR A 5 45.16 5.49 -2.02
CA THR A 5 44.33 5.45 -3.23
C THR A 5 44.15 4.02 -3.73
N VAL A 6 45.22 3.21 -3.69
CA VAL A 6 45.18 1.80 -4.09
C VAL A 6 44.34 0.97 -3.11
N ALA A 7 44.48 1.21 -1.80
CA ALA A 7 43.71 0.49 -0.77
C ALA A 7 42.19 0.75 -0.84
N VAL A 8 41.77 1.99 -1.10
CA VAL A 8 40.35 2.34 -1.27
C VAL A 8 39.78 1.72 -2.55
N PHE A 9 40.57 1.67 -3.62
CA PHE A 9 40.17 1.08 -4.89
C PHE A 9 40.00 -0.45 -4.76
N GLU A 10 40.95 -1.13 -4.12
CA GLU A 10 40.89 -2.57 -3.83
C GLU A 10 39.70 -2.93 -2.93
N GLN A 11 39.36 -2.09 -1.96
CA GLN A 11 38.22 -2.32 -1.05
C GLN A 11 36.85 -2.09 -1.73
N CYS A 12 36.75 -1.15 -2.68
CA CYS A 12 35.54 -0.96 -3.50
C CYS A 12 35.32 -2.14 -4.47
N ILE A 13 36.40 -2.70 -5.02
CA ILE A 13 36.36 -3.92 -5.85
C ILE A 13 35.93 -5.13 -4.99
N SER A 14 36.47 -5.28 -3.78
CA SER A 14 36.11 -6.40 -2.89
C SER A 14 34.68 -6.32 -2.34
N SER A 15 34.03 -5.16 -2.44
CA SER A 15 32.67 -4.91 -1.92
C SER A 15 31.57 -5.13 -2.97
N GLY A 16 31.90 -5.58 -4.18
CA GLY A 16 30.93 -6.01 -5.21
C GLY A 16 30.21 -4.88 -5.95
N TYR A 17 30.76 -3.67 -5.98
CA TYR A 17 30.20 -2.57 -6.76
C TYR A 17 30.41 -2.80 -8.27
N PRO A 18 29.40 -2.54 -9.12
CA PRO A 18 29.53 -2.62 -10.57
C PRO A 18 30.56 -1.61 -11.14
N SER A 19 31.19 -1.96 -12.26
CA SER A 19 32.32 -1.22 -12.84
C SER A 19 32.06 0.22 -13.25
N TYR A 20 30.80 0.63 -13.38
CA TYR A 20 30.39 2.01 -13.68
C TYR A 20 30.38 2.93 -12.44
N TRP A 21 30.64 2.43 -11.23
CA TRP A 21 30.79 3.24 -10.01
C TRP A 21 32.20 3.82 -9.84
N TYR A 22 33.22 3.24 -10.48
CA TYR A 22 34.62 3.65 -10.32
C TYR A 22 34.92 5.10 -10.77
N PRO A 23 34.32 5.64 -11.85
CA PRO A 23 34.53 7.04 -12.25
C PRO A 23 33.89 8.05 -11.30
N VAL A 24 32.77 7.68 -10.65
CA VAL A 24 32.00 8.54 -9.72
C VAL A 24 32.78 8.79 -8.43
N VAL A 25 33.45 7.76 -7.91
CA VAL A 25 34.33 7.86 -6.74
C VAL A 25 35.59 8.69 -7.07
N PHE A 26 36.09 8.56 -8.30
CA PHE A 26 37.26 9.30 -8.78
C PHE A 26 37.01 10.82 -8.90
N LEU A 27 35.85 11.20 -9.45
CA LEU A 27 35.42 12.60 -9.61
C LEU A 27 35.09 13.29 -8.28
N ALA A 28 34.52 12.56 -7.32
CA ALA A 28 34.23 13.09 -5.99
C ALA A 28 35.51 13.39 -5.17
N TYR A 29 36.57 12.61 -5.36
CA TYR A 29 37.83 12.79 -4.64
C TYR A 29 38.66 13.97 -5.17
N PHE A 30 38.77 14.12 -6.50
CA PHE A 30 39.54 15.20 -7.14
C PHE A 30 39.00 16.62 -6.82
N ASN A 31 37.70 16.75 -6.54
CA ASN A 31 37.08 18.04 -6.20
C ASN A 31 37.17 18.40 -4.70
N SER A 32 37.65 17.48 -3.85
CA SER A 32 37.55 17.60 -2.38
C SER A 32 38.85 18.00 -1.67
N THR A 33 39.96 18.14 -2.40
CA THR A 33 41.26 18.49 -1.80
C THR A 33 41.39 19.94 -1.37
N VAL A 34 40.37 20.80 -1.55
CA VAL A 34 40.53 22.23 -1.25
C VAL A 34 39.53 22.82 -0.26
N ASN A 35 38.28 22.36 -0.08
CA ASN A 35 37.39 22.89 0.98
C ASN A 35 36.16 22.00 1.29
N PRO A 36 35.62 22.02 2.53
CA PRO A 36 34.36 21.36 2.86
C PRO A 36 33.17 22.00 2.13
N ILE A 37 32.18 21.19 1.73
CA ILE A 37 30.94 21.67 1.11
C ILE A 37 30.06 22.26 2.23
N ILE A 38 29.77 23.56 2.12
CA ILE A 38 28.98 24.32 3.07
C ILE A 38 27.58 24.53 2.50
N TYR A 39 26.56 23.98 3.13
CA TYR A 39 25.15 24.22 2.83
C TYR A 39 24.60 25.31 3.75
N ARG A 40 23.85 26.28 3.21
CA ARG A 40 23.02 27.18 4.01
C ARG A 40 21.55 27.00 3.66
N ILE A 41 20.74 26.73 4.67
CA ILE A 41 19.27 26.70 4.55
C ILE A 41 18.74 27.73 5.54
N GLY A 42 18.31 28.88 5.03
CA GLY A 42 18.04 30.06 5.86
C GLY A 42 19.28 30.48 6.66
N ASN A 43 19.11 30.83 7.94
CA ASN A 43 20.19 31.32 8.80
C ASN A 43 21.08 30.22 9.44
N LYS A 44 21.05 28.98 8.93
CA LYS A 44 21.88 27.89 9.47
C LYS A 44 22.82 27.31 8.43
N GLU A 45 24.07 27.10 8.86
CA GLU A 45 25.18 26.54 8.09
C GLU A 45 25.36 25.05 8.44
N LEU A 46 25.42 24.19 7.43
CA LEU A 46 25.65 22.75 7.52
C LEU A 46 26.95 22.44 6.78
N ARG A 47 27.93 21.88 7.48
CA ARG A 47 29.20 21.43 6.90
C ARG A 47 29.20 19.91 6.86
N MET A 48 29.38 19.33 5.68
CA MET A 48 29.46 17.87 5.51
C MET A 48 30.84 17.48 4.97
N SER A 49 31.39 16.37 5.49
CA SER A 49 32.64 15.78 4.97
C SER A 49 32.34 14.64 3.99
N LEU A 50 33.25 14.38 3.03
CA LEU A 50 33.11 13.30 2.04
C LEU A 50 32.91 11.91 2.68
N MET A 51 33.38 11.75 3.93
CA MET A 51 33.18 10.53 4.70
C MET A 51 31.71 10.30 5.05
N GLU A 52 30.87 11.34 5.18
CA GLU A 52 29.42 11.18 5.39
C GLU A 52 28.65 10.91 4.08
N LEU A 53 29.23 11.28 2.93
CA LEU A 53 28.70 11.00 1.59
C LEU A 53 28.93 9.53 1.19
N CYS A 54 30.09 8.96 1.52
CA CYS A 54 30.41 7.56 1.21
C CYS A 54 30.05 6.59 2.34
N PHE A 55 30.17 7.02 3.60
CA PHE A 55 29.79 6.25 4.79
C PHE A 55 28.57 6.86 5.44
N GLY A 56 27.51 7.10 4.66
CA GLY A 56 26.17 7.17 5.25
C GLY A 56 26.09 6.01 6.23
N ARG A 57 25.97 6.33 7.54
CA ARG A 57 25.92 5.32 8.61
C ARG A 57 25.10 4.17 8.06
N LYS A 58 25.57 2.93 8.21
CA LYS A 58 24.74 1.73 8.08
C LYS A 58 23.54 1.92 9.01
N HIS A 59 22.53 2.66 8.57
CA HIS A 59 21.19 2.26 8.77
C HIS A 59 21.08 1.09 7.83
N ASP A 60 20.98 -0.08 8.44
CA ASP A 60 20.46 -1.29 7.83
C ASP A 60 19.09 -0.97 7.20
N ALA A 61 19.10 -0.27 6.07
CA ALA A 61 18.02 -0.32 5.11
C ALA A 61 18.14 -1.71 4.50
N GLN A 62 17.69 -2.70 5.26
CA GLN A 62 17.40 -4.02 4.75
C GLN A 62 16.57 -3.79 3.49
N VAL A 63 17.15 -4.11 2.32
CA VAL A 63 16.37 -4.36 1.12
C VAL A 63 15.29 -5.33 1.57
N PRO A 64 13.99 -4.99 1.47
CA PRO A 64 12.96 -5.88 1.98
C PRO A 64 13.13 -7.22 1.27
N VAL A 65 13.45 -8.26 2.04
CA VAL A 65 13.44 -9.63 1.54
C VAL A 65 11.98 -9.96 1.31
N PHE A 66 11.50 -9.75 0.08
CA PHE A 66 10.14 -10.08 -0.31
C PHE A 66 10.02 -11.60 -0.42
N ALA A 67 8.93 -12.16 0.10
CA ALA A 67 8.77 -13.61 0.20
C ALA A 67 8.53 -14.32 -1.15
N GLY A 68 8.27 -13.58 -2.24
CA GLY A 68 8.02 -14.15 -3.56
C GLY A 68 8.02 -13.10 -4.68
N THR A 69 8.11 -13.57 -5.92
CA THR A 69 8.20 -12.73 -7.14
C THR A 69 7.10 -11.68 -7.25
N TRP A 70 5.91 -11.95 -6.71
CA TRP A 70 4.72 -11.10 -6.80
C TRP A 70 4.40 -10.39 -5.47
N SER A 71 5.32 -10.38 -4.50
CA SER A 71 5.03 -9.94 -3.11
C SER A 71 5.36 -8.47 -2.80
N ASN A 72 5.95 -7.73 -3.75
CA ASN A 72 6.26 -6.31 -3.58
C ASN A 72 5.02 -5.45 -3.85
N PRO A 73 4.54 -4.65 -2.87
CA PRO A 73 3.38 -3.78 -3.05
C PRO A 73 3.57 -2.66 -4.09
N ASN A 74 4.80 -2.31 -4.46
CA ASN A 74 5.07 -1.19 -5.39
C ASN A 74 4.58 0.18 -4.85
N CYS A 75 4.52 0.33 -3.53
CA CYS A 75 4.21 1.59 -2.86
C CYS A 75 5.24 2.67 -3.23
N ALA A 76 4.79 3.93 -3.32
CA ALA A 76 5.72 5.05 -3.28
C ALA A 76 6.51 5.05 -1.95
N PRO A 77 7.75 5.57 -1.92
CA PRO A 77 8.57 5.57 -0.73
C PRO A 77 7.86 6.14 0.50
N GLY A 78 8.05 5.49 1.65
CA GLY A 78 7.47 5.92 2.93
C GLY A 78 5.96 5.67 3.08
N ARG A 79 5.34 4.87 2.22
CA ARG A 79 3.92 4.50 2.31
C ARG A 79 3.73 3.00 2.43
N HIS A 80 2.90 2.55 3.37
CA HIS A 80 2.89 1.12 3.76
C HIS A 80 1.51 0.53 4.07
N THR A 81 0.44 1.28 3.83
CA THR A 81 -0.95 0.83 4.06
C THR A 81 -1.79 1.11 2.83
N ILE A 82 -2.60 0.13 2.42
CA ILE A 82 -3.63 0.31 1.39
C ILE A 82 -5.01 0.45 2.03
N VAL A 83 -5.96 1.02 1.31
CA VAL A 83 -7.37 1.11 1.72
C VAL A 83 -8.24 0.35 0.73
N HIS A 84 -9.25 -0.38 1.20
CA HIS A 84 -10.31 -0.91 0.33
C HIS A 84 -11.46 0.09 0.25
N LEU A 85 -11.56 0.84 -0.85
CA LEU A 85 -12.68 1.76 -1.11
C LEU A 85 -13.84 0.97 -1.73
N PHE A 86 -14.51 0.18 -0.89
CA PHE A 86 -15.47 -0.83 -1.32
C PHE A 86 -16.70 -0.19 -1.98
N GLU A 87 -16.98 -0.57 -3.23
CA GLU A 87 -18.08 -0.08 -4.08
C GLU A 87 -18.02 1.38 -4.52
N TRP A 88 -16.92 2.08 -4.28
CA TRP A 88 -16.77 3.47 -4.71
C TRP A 88 -16.74 3.58 -6.24
N LYS A 89 -17.21 4.71 -6.75
CA LYS A 89 -17.10 5.04 -8.18
C LYS A 89 -15.70 5.49 -8.53
N TRP A 90 -15.29 5.25 -9.78
CA TRP A 90 -13.94 5.60 -10.26
C TRP A 90 -13.63 7.08 -10.09
N SER A 91 -14.59 7.96 -10.38
CA SER A 91 -14.44 9.41 -10.20
C SER A 91 -14.21 9.82 -8.74
N ASP A 92 -14.90 9.15 -7.80
CA ASP A 92 -14.78 9.44 -6.37
C ASP A 92 -13.42 8.97 -5.84
N ILE A 93 -12.95 7.81 -6.29
CA ILE A 93 -11.60 7.30 -5.96
C ILE A 93 -10.52 8.24 -6.52
N ALA A 94 -10.67 8.71 -7.76
CA ALA A 94 -9.72 9.63 -8.38
C ALA A 94 -9.56 10.91 -7.55
N ALA A 95 -10.69 11.52 -7.15
CA ALA A 95 -10.67 12.69 -6.27
C ALA A 95 -10.07 12.36 -4.90
N GLU A 96 -10.43 11.21 -4.31
CA GLU A 96 -9.94 10.75 -3.01
C GLU A 96 -8.42 10.57 -2.99
N CYS A 97 -7.84 10.05 -4.08
CA CYS A 97 -6.39 9.94 -4.24
C CYS A 97 -5.67 11.28 -4.11
N GLU A 98 -6.17 12.32 -4.74
CA GLU A 98 -5.54 13.64 -4.80
C GLU A 98 -5.70 14.42 -3.50
N ARG A 99 -6.92 14.47 -2.96
CA ARG A 99 -7.25 15.36 -1.83
C ARG A 99 -7.05 14.74 -0.46
N PHE A 100 -6.90 13.41 -0.37
CA PHE A 100 -6.77 12.74 0.92
C PHE A 100 -5.72 11.63 0.91
N LEU A 101 -5.86 10.56 0.13
CA LEU A 101 -4.97 9.40 0.26
C LEU A 101 -3.51 9.75 -0.01
N GLY A 102 -3.25 10.56 -1.03
CA GLY A 102 -1.92 11.09 -1.33
C GLY A 102 -1.34 11.91 -0.18
N PRO A 103 -1.99 13.04 0.20
CA PRO A 103 -1.54 13.89 1.31
C PRO A 103 -1.41 13.18 2.67
N TYR A 104 -2.23 12.16 2.94
CA TYR A 104 -2.23 11.40 4.20
C TYR A 104 -1.39 10.11 4.15
N GLY A 105 -0.66 9.89 3.06
CA GLY A 105 0.40 8.86 2.98
C GLY A 105 -0.09 7.42 2.81
N TYR A 106 -1.27 7.22 2.24
CA TYR A 106 -1.74 5.89 1.85
C TYR A 106 -0.95 5.39 0.64
N CYS A 107 -0.54 4.12 0.67
CA CYS A 107 0.17 3.48 -0.43
C CYS A 107 -0.72 3.31 -1.65
N GLY A 108 -1.99 2.93 -1.47
CA GLY A 108 -2.88 2.66 -2.58
C GLY A 108 -4.28 2.23 -2.18
N VAL A 109 -5.08 1.91 -3.19
CA VAL A 109 -6.49 1.56 -3.10
C VAL A 109 -6.71 0.17 -3.68
N GLN A 110 -7.31 -0.74 -2.91
CA GLN A 110 -8.02 -1.87 -3.49
C GLN A 110 -9.37 -1.37 -4.01
N VAL A 111 -9.64 -1.61 -5.28
CA VAL A 111 -10.93 -1.30 -5.91
C VAL A 111 -11.80 -2.55 -6.00
N SER A 112 -13.12 -2.40 -5.95
CA SER A 112 -14.07 -3.49 -6.26
C SER A 112 -13.90 -4.00 -7.71
N PRO A 113 -14.38 -5.21 -8.05
CA PRO A 113 -14.14 -5.83 -9.36
C PRO A 113 -14.52 -4.91 -10.53
N PRO A 114 -13.58 -4.51 -11.40
CA PRO A 114 -13.83 -3.51 -12.44
C PRO A 114 -14.39 -4.11 -13.73
N ASN A 115 -14.42 -5.43 -13.85
CA ASN A 115 -14.98 -6.13 -15.00
C ASN A 115 -16.50 -6.22 -14.94
N GLU A 116 -17.12 -6.34 -16.11
CA GLU A 116 -18.56 -6.49 -16.28
C GLU A 116 -19.10 -7.66 -15.46
N ASN A 117 -20.17 -7.39 -14.72
CA ASN A 117 -20.79 -8.34 -13.80
C ASN A 117 -22.29 -8.49 -14.07
N ARG A 118 -22.88 -9.53 -13.47
CA ARG A 118 -24.32 -9.78 -13.49
C ARG A 118 -25.06 -8.62 -12.82
N VAL A 119 -26.18 -8.21 -13.42
CA VAL A 119 -27.16 -7.33 -12.76
C VAL A 119 -28.18 -8.20 -12.03
N VAL A 120 -28.26 -8.06 -10.71
CA VAL A 120 -29.20 -8.84 -9.88
C VAL A 120 -30.36 -7.94 -9.44
N THR A 121 -31.60 -8.37 -9.69
CA THR A 121 -32.82 -7.60 -9.37
C THR A 121 -33.55 -8.09 -8.13
N SER A 122 -33.20 -9.28 -7.62
CA SER A 122 -33.72 -9.82 -6.36
C SER A 122 -32.61 -10.56 -5.58
N PRO A 123 -32.16 -10.03 -4.42
CA PRO A 123 -32.39 -8.66 -3.95
C PRO A 123 -31.91 -7.61 -4.97
N ASN A 124 -32.38 -6.37 -4.89
CA ASN A 124 -32.09 -5.37 -5.92
C ASN A 124 -30.68 -4.78 -5.76
N ARG A 125 -29.77 -5.10 -6.69
CA ARG A 125 -28.37 -4.63 -6.78
C ARG A 125 -27.48 -4.89 -5.55
N PRO A 126 -27.45 -6.12 -5.01
CA PRO A 126 -26.61 -6.49 -3.87
C PRO A 126 -25.13 -6.25 -4.15
N TRP A 127 -24.31 -6.15 -3.11
CA TRP A 127 -22.87 -5.97 -3.28
C TRP A 127 -22.18 -7.15 -3.98
N TRP A 128 -22.63 -8.37 -3.67
CA TRP A 128 -22.03 -9.59 -4.20
C TRP A 128 -22.31 -9.82 -5.69
N GLU A 129 -23.18 -9.02 -6.34
CA GLU A 129 -23.41 -9.13 -7.79
C GLU A 129 -22.12 -8.91 -8.60
N ARG A 130 -21.14 -8.17 -8.05
CA ARG A 130 -19.84 -7.90 -8.68
C ARG A 130 -18.90 -9.09 -8.69
N TYR A 131 -19.17 -10.09 -7.88
CA TYR A 131 -18.44 -11.37 -7.83
C TYR A 131 -19.11 -12.42 -8.72
N GLN A 132 -19.91 -11.98 -9.70
CA GLN A 132 -20.47 -12.82 -10.76
C GLN A 132 -20.09 -12.23 -12.11
N PRO A 133 -18.85 -12.46 -12.59
CA PRO A 133 -18.37 -11.96 -13.87
C PRO A 133 -19.25 -12.41 -15.03
N VAL A 134 -19.45 -11.49 -15.98
CA VAL A 134 -20.14 -11.76 -17.25
C VAL A 134 -19.18 -11.61 -18.43
N SER A 135 -18.30 -10.60 -18.38
CA SER A 135 -17.18 -10.46 -19.30
C SER A 135 -16.02 -9.74 -18.63
N TYR A 136 -14.93 -9.55 -19.37
CA TYR A 136 -13.77 -8.76 -18.94
C TYR A 136 -13.80 -7.29 -19.42
N LYS A 137 -14.92 -6.81 -19.96
CA LYS A 137 -15.13 -5.38 -20.26
C LYS A 137 -15.07 -4.55 -18.97
N LEU A 138 -14.45 -3.39 -18.99
CA LEU A 138 -14.35 -2.51 -17.80
C LEU A 138 -15.60 -1.60 -17.66
N VAL A 139 -16.78 -2.21 -17.51
CA VAL A 139 -18.06 -1.48 -17.39
C VAL A 139 -18.87 -2.04 -16.24
N THR A 140 -18.99 -1.26 -15.17
CA THR A 140 -19.67 -1.64 -13.92
C THR A 140 -20.49 -0.49 -13.38
N ARG A 141 -21.15 -0.69 -12.24
CA ARG A 141 -21.80 0.41 -11.51
C ARG A 141 -20.83 1.46 -10.96
N SER A 142 -19.53 1.18 -10.88
CA SER A 142 -18.52 2.17 -10.50
C SER A 142 -18.16 3.12 -11.64
N GLY A 143 -18.45 2.76 -12.89
CA GLY A 143 -18.14 3.52 -14.09
C GLY A 143 -17.65 2.66 -15.25
N ASN A 144 -17.28 3.33 -16.33
CA ASN A 144 -16.74 2.72 -17.56
C ASN A 144 -15.19 2.75 -17.60
N GLU A 145 -14.63 2.22 -18.69
CA GLU A 145 -13.19 2.10 -18.90
C GLU A 145 -12.46 3.44 -18.93
N ALA A 146 -13.05 4.47 -19.54
CA ALA A 146 -12.45 5.80 -19.60
C ALA A 146 -12.32 6.39 -18.18
N GLN A 147 -13.37 6.25 -17.37
CA GLN A 147 -13.37 6.70 -15.97
C GLN A 147 -12.41 5.88 -15.10
N PHE A 148 -12.31 4.56 -15.34
CA PHE A 148 -11.35 3.70 -14.66
C PHE A 148 -9.91 4.11 -14.99
N THR A 149 -9.63 4.35 -16.28
CA THR A 149 -8.31 4.81 -16.76
C THR A 149 -7.95 6.15 -16.14
N GLU A 150 -8.87 7.13 -16.16
CA GLU A 150 -8.66 8.44 -15.55
C GLU A 150 -8.32 8.31 -14.05
N MET A 151 -9.07 7.47 -13.33
CA MET A 151 -8.80 7.18 -11.92
C MET A 151 -7.40 6.62 -11.70
N VAL A 152 -6.97 5.62 -12.47
CA VAL A 152 -5.63 5.03 -12.36
C VAL A 152 -4.55 6.09 -12.60
N GLN A 153 -4.70 6.90 -13.64
CA GLN A 153 -3.74 7.96 -13.99
C GLN A 153 -3.60 8.99 -12.87
N ARG A 154 -4.73 9.52 -12.38
CA ARG A 154 -4.76 10.54 -11.31
C ARG A 154 -4.23 10.00 -9.99
N CYS A 155 -4.59 8.78 -9.62
CA CYS A 155 -4.06 8.13 -8.42
C CYS A 155 -2.55 7.91 -8.51
N ASN A 156 -2.03 7.40 -9.63
CA ASN A 156 -0.58 7.24 -9.81
C ASN A 156 0.16 8.59 -9.74
N LYS A 157 -0.39 9.67 -10.30
CA LYS A 157 0.14 11.04 -10.17
C LYS A 157 0.17 11.52 -8.71
N ALA A 158 -0.82 11.13 -7.90
CA ALA A 158 -0.86 11.39 -6.45
C ALA A 158 0.01 10.41 -5.61
N ASN A 159 0.82 9.56 -6.27
CA ASN A 159 1.62 8.50 -5.66
C ASN A 159 0.78 7.46 -4.89
N VAL A 160 -0.49 7.29 -5.28
CA VAL A 160 -1.44 6.31 -4.73
C VAL A 160 -1.65 5.21 -5.77
N ARG A 161 -1.30 3.98 -5.42
CA ARG A 161 -1.39 2.82 -6.33
C ARG A 161 -2.81 2.26 -6.42
N ILE A 162 -3.17 1.64 -7.53
CA ILE A 162 -4.44 0.92 -7.69
C ILE A 162 -4.19 -0.59 -7.71
N TYR A 163 -4.92 -1.33 -6.88
CA TYR A 163 -4.93 -2.79 -6.85
C TYR A 163 -6.33 -3.28 -7.21
N VAL A 164 -6.43 -4.09 -8.25
CA VAL A 164 -7.72 -4.57 -8.76
C VAL A 164 -8.16 -5.82 -8.01
N ASP A 165 -9.42 -5.88 -7.61
CA ASP A 165 -10.05 -7.14 -7.22
C ASP A 165 -10.37 -7.98 -8.47
N ALA A 166 -9.59 -9.05 -8.66
CA ALA A 166 -9.63 -9.90 -9.83
C ALA A 166 -10.43 -11.18 -9.54
N VAL A 167 -11.67 -11.22 -10.04
CA VAL A 167 -12.56 -12.38 -9.96
C VAL A 167 -12.30 -13.29 -11.15
N ILE A 168 -11.43 -14.27 -10.96
CA ILE A 168 -10.89 -15.13 -12.04
C ILE A 168 -11.09 -16.63 -11.80
N ASN A 169 -11.69 -17.03 -10.68
CA ASN A 169 -12.04 -18.42 -10.41
C ASN A 169 -13.27 -18.87 -11.20
N HIS A 170 -14.28 -18.01 -11.27
CA HIS A 170 -15.63 -18.36 -11.72
C HIS A 170 -16.25 -17.24 -12.55
N MET A 171 -17.38 -17.55 -13.19
CA MET A 171 -18.28 -16.56 -13.83
C MET A 171 -19.57 -16.43 -13.00
N THR A 172 -20.72 -16.17 -13.61
CA THR A 172 -22.00 -16.08 -12.89
C THR A 172 -22.42 -17.40 -12.25
N GLY A 173 -23.42 -17.37 -11.35
CA GLY A 173 -24.10 -18.57 -10.88
C GLY A 173 -24.65 -19.40 -12.05
N ALA A 174 -24.58 -20.73 -11.92
CA ALA A 174 -25.02 -21.70 -12.92
C ALA A 174 -26.54 -21.67 -13.20
N GLY A 175 -27.29 -20.88 -12.45
CA GLY A 175 -28.72 -20.63 -12.66
C GLY A 175 -28.99 -19.25 -13.26
N GLY A 176 -29.73 -19.27 -14.37
CA GLY A 176 -30.27 -18.07 -15.03
C GLY A 176 -29.48 -17.63 -16.26
N GLN A 177 -30.02 -16.62 -16.92
CA GLN A 177 -29.44 -15.93 -18.06
C GLN A 177 -29.82 -14.46 -17.99
N GLY A 178 -29.09 -13.60 -18.71
CA GLY A 178 -29.40 -12.19 -18.74
C GLY A 178 -28.35 -11.36 -19.45
N THR A 179 -28.27 -10.10 -19.06
CA THR A 179 -27.32 -9.13 -19.61
C THR A 179 -26.52 -8.52 -18.47
N GLY A 180 -25.20 -8.42 -18.65
CA GLY A 180 -24.31 -7.80 -17.69
C GLY A 180 -24.38 -6.28 -17.69
N THR A 181 -23.67 -5.65 -16.77
CA THR A 181 -23.56 -4.19 -16.65
C THR A 181 -22.99 -3.49 -17.88
N GLY A 182 -22.28 -4.22 -18.75
CA GLY A 182 -21.66 -3.75 -19.98
C GLY A 182 -22.35 -4.23 -21.26
N GLY A 183 -23.60 -4.71 -21.13
CA GLY A 183 -24.45 -5.11 -22.25
C GLY A 183 -24.18 -6.49 -22.83
N SER A 184 -23.23 -7.26 -22.28
CA SER A 184 -22.95 -8.62 -22.77
C SER A 184 -24.01 -9.60 -22.28
N HIS A 185 -24.51 -10.45 -23.18
CA HIS A 185 -25.38 -11.57 -22.80
C HIS A 185 -24.59 -12.67 -22.07
N TRP A 186 -25.25 -13.39 -21.18
CA TRP A 186 -24.72 -14.56 -20.50
C TRP A 186 -25.83 -15.57 -20.20
N ASP A 187 -25.47 -16.85 -20.19
CA ASP A 187 -26.30 -17.97 -19.73
C ASP A 187 -25.45 -18.89 -18.84
N GLY A 188 -25.74 -18.89 -17.53
CA GLY A 188 -24.99 -19.69 -16.56
C GLY A 188 -25.30 -21.18 -16.62
N GLY A 189 -26.51 -21.55 -17.05
CA GLY A 189 -26.93 -22.95 -17.19
C GLY A 189 -26.26 -23.61 -18.38
N ALA A 190 -26.16 -22.88 -19.49
CA ALA A 190 -25.43 -23.31 -20.68
C ALA A 190 -23.90 -23.08 -20.57
N MET A 191 -23.44 -22.37 -19.54
CA MET A 191 -22.05 -21.92 -19.38
C MET A 191 -21.56 -21.14 -20.62
N SER A 192 -22.40 -20.22 -21.11
CA SER A 192 -22.17 -19.43 -22.32
C SER A 192 -21.96 -17.96 -21.97
N TYR A 193 -20.75 -17.46 -22.25
CA TYR A 193 -20.34 -16.09 -21.94
C TYR A 193 -19.69 -15.47 -23.18
N PRO A 194 -20.47 -15.14 -24.23
CA PRO A 194 -19.96 -14.63 -25.51
C PRO A 194 -19.19 -13.31 -25.39
N GLY A 195 -19.33 -12.58 -24.28
CA GLY A 195 -18.54 -11.39 -23.99
C GLY A 195 -17.03 -11.67 -23.77
N VAL A 196 -16.62 -12.93 -23.55
CA VAL A 196 -15.20 -13.28 -23.32
C VAL A 196 -14.47 -13.90 -24.51
N PRO A 197 -14.90 -14.94 -25.27
CA PRO A 197 -16.13 -15.73 -25.32
C PRO A 197 -15.96 -17.16 -24.74
N PHE A 198 -16.34 -17.38 -23.48
CA PHE A 198 -16.29 -18.72 -22.89
C PHE A 198 -17.50 -19.56 -23.26
N SER A 199 -17.29 -20.86 -23.47
CA SER A 199 -18.33 -21.87 -23.65
C SER A 199 -18.23 -22.94 -22.57
N SER A 200 -19.17 -23.90 -22.57
CA SER A 200 -19.15 -25.05 -21.65
C SER A 200 -17.84 -25.86 -21.61
N TRP A 201 -16.98 -25.75 -22.64
CA TRP A 201 -15.65 -26.38 -22.70
C TRP A 201 -14.58 -25.68 -21.86
N ASP A 202 -14.91 -24.52 -21.31
CA ASP A 202 -14.01 -23.65 -20.53
C ASP A 202 -14.30 -23.72 -19.03
N PHE A 203 -15.23 -24.59 -18.62
CA PHE A 203 -15.64 -24.78 -17.22
C PHE A 203 -15.38 -26.20 -16.76
N ASN A 204 -15.15 -26.36 -15.45
CA ASN A 204 -15.06 -27.65 -14.82
C ASN A 204 -16.44 -28.34 -14.84
N GLY A 205 -16.47 -29.54 -15.41
CA GLY A 205 -17.67 -30.36 -15.57
C GLY A 205 -17.61 -31.62 -14.71
N ARG A 206 -18.41 -32.64 -15.06
CA ARG A 206 -18.41 -33.94 -14.37
C ARG A 206 -17.06 -34.68 -14.42
N SER A 207 -16.20 -34.31 -15.36
CA SER A 207 -14.85 -34.86 -15.50
C SER A 207 -13.89 -34.37 -14.41
N GLU A 208 -14.06 -33.15 -13.92
CA GLU A 208 -13.18 -32.53 -12.92
C GLU A 208 -13.83 -32.47 -11.53
N CYS A 209 -15.13 -32.24 -11.48
CA CYS A 209 -15.92 -32.20 -10.26
C CYS A 209 -16.74 -33.49 -10.10
N HIS A 210 -16.52 -34.18 -8.98
CA HIS A 210 -17.14 -35.47 -8.71
C HIS A 210 -18.29 -35.42 -7.69
N SER A 211 -18.67 -34.23 -7.21
CA SER A 211 -19.85 -34.07 -6.37
C SER A 211 -21.14 -34.27 -7.18
N GLY A 212 -22.22 -34.70 -6.52
CA GLY A 212 -23.46 -35.10 -7.19
C GLY A 212 -24.16 -33.98 -7.97
N ASP A 213 -24.01 -32.74 -7.51
CA ASP A 213 -24.65 -31.52 -8.03
C ASP A 213 -23.66 -30.49 -8.60
N LEU A 214 -22.38 -30.88 -8.70
CA LEU A 214 -21.25 -30.04 -9.10
C LEU A 214 -20.88 -28.90 -8.13
N ASN A 215 -21.46 -28.84 -6.93
CA ASN A 215 -21.09 -27.85 -5.91
C ASN A 215 -20.07 -28.40 -4.91
N ILE A 216 -19.39 -27.50 -4.20
CA ILE A 216 -18.53 -27.83 -3.07
C ILE A 216 -19.41 -28.12 -1.84
N HIS A 217 -19.18 -29.28 -1.21
CA HIS A 217 -19.80 -29.69 0.06
C HIS A 217 -18.76 -30.07 1.11
N ASN A 218 -17.62 -30.65 0.69
CA ASN A 218 -16.60 -31.17 1.60
C ASN A 218 -15.28 -30.38 1.50
N TYR A 219 -15.06 -29.44 2.42
CA TYR A 219 -13.80 -28.69 2.54
C TYR A 219 -12.60 -29.53 3.04
N GLY A 220 -12.83 -30.78 3.45
CA GLY A 220 -11.78 -31.78 3.67
C GLY A 220 -11.28 -32.44 2.38
N ASN A 221 -11.89 -32.15 1.22
CA ASN A 221 -11.50 -32.67 -0.08
C ASN A 221 -10.97 -31.54 -0.97
N LYS A 222 -9.65 -31.41 -1.09
CA LYS A 222 -9.01 -30.36 -1.89
C LYS A 222 -9.40 -30.37 -3.37
N ASP A 223 -9.66 -31.55 -3.93
CA ASP A 223 -10.00 -31.68 -5.36
C ASP A 223 -11.41 -31.14 -5.60
N GLU A 224 -12.34 -31.42 -4.70
CA GLU A 224 -13.69 -30.85 -4.73
C GLU A 224 -13.67 -29.33 -4.55
N VAL A 225 -12.91 -28.83 -3.57
CA VAL A 225 -12.82 -27.37 -3.30
C VAL A 225 -12.28 -26.58 -4.49
N ARG A 226 -11.42 -27.18 -5.33
CA ARG A 226 -10.75 -26.52 -6.45
C ARG A 226 -11.34 -26.80 -7.83
N ASN A 227 -12.21 -27.81 -7.95
CA ASN A 227 -12.80 -28.19 -9.23
C ASN A 227 -14.32 -28.06 -9.27
N CYS A 228 -14.99 -27.91 -8.12
CA CYS A 228 -16.44 -27.78 -8.03
C CYS A 228 -16.87 -26.34 -7.79
N ARG A 229 -18.15 -26.07 -8.06
CA ARG A 229 -18.75 -24.74 -7.98
C ARG A 229 -18.86 -24.25 -6.54
N LEU A 230 -18.21 -23.13 -6.25
CA LEU A 230 -18.40 -22.39 -5.01
C LEU A 230 -19.79 -21.74 -5.02
N VAL A 231 -20.70 -22.19 -4.16
CA VAL A 231 -22.10 -21.70 -4.07
C VAL A 231 -22.78 -21.53 -5.44
N SER A 232 -22.61 -22.54 -6.29
CA SER A 232 -23.14 -22.59 -7.66
C SER A 232 -22.54 -21.62 -8.67
N LEU A 233 -21.47 -20.90 -8.35
CA LEU A 233 -20.72 -20.10 -9.31
C LEU A 233 -20.05 -21.02 -10.34
N THR A 234 -20.24 -20.74 -11.63
CA THR A 234 -19.68 -21.58 -12.71
C THR A 234 -18.16 -21.54 -12.69
N ASP A 235 -17.55 -22.70 -12.41
CA ASP A 235 -16.13 -22.80 -12.09
C ASP A 235 -15.27 -22.95 -13.35
N LEU A 236 -14.33 -22.02 -13.58
CA LEU A 236 -13.52 -21.99 -14.79
C LEU A 236 -12.49 -23.13 -14.78
N LYS A 237 -12.29 -23.76 -15.94
CA LYS A 237 -11.29 -24.82 -16.14
C LYS A 237 -9.90 -24.21 -16.29
N LEU A 238 -9.32 -23.75 -15.19
CA LEU A 238 -8.02 -23.07 -15.18
C LEU A 238 -6.86 -23.94 -15.64
N GLY A 239 -7.02 -25.27 -15.67
CA GLY A 239 -6.06 -26.18 -16.30
C GLY A 239 -5.90 -25.97 -17.82
N LYS A 240 -6.85 -25.29 -18.48
CA LYS A 240 -6.88 -25.08 -19.93
C LYS A 240 -6.14 -23.79 -20.33
N GLU A 241 -5.19 -23.91 -21.24
CA GLU A 241 -4.36 -22.79 -21.72
C GLU A 241 -5.19 -21.62 -22.27
N PHE A 242 -6.28 -21.90 -22.99
CA PHE A 242 -7.19 -20.86 -23.50
C PHE A 242 -7.77 -19.99 -22.37
N VAL A 243 -8.21 -20.62 -21.28
CA VAL A 243 -8.79 -19.93 -20.11
C VAL A 243 -7.73 -19.07 -19.42
N ARG A 244 -6.54 -19.63 -19.16
CA ARG A 244 -5.42 -18.90 -18.57
C ARG A 244 -5.01 -17.69 -19.42
N SER A 245 -4.98 -17.86 -20.74
CA SER A 245 -4.64 -16.78 -21.67
C SER A 245 -5.69 -15.66 -21.68
N LYS A 246 -6.99 -15.99 -21.62
CA LYS A 246 -8.06 -14.98 -21.52
C LYS A 246 -8.03 -14.19 -20.22
N ILE A 247 -7.73 -14.85 -19.10
CA ILE A 247 -7.52 -14.19 -17.81
C ILE A 247 -6.28 -13.29 -17.86
N ALA A 248 -5.16 -13.79 -18.41
CA ALA A 248 -3.94 -13.01 -18.53
C ALA A 248 -4.10 -11.79 -19.45
N GLU A 249 -4.87 -11.91 -20.54
CA GLU A 249 -5.24 -10.80 -21.43
C GLU A 249 -5.95 -9.69 -20.66
N TYR A 250 -6.97 -10.05 -19.87
CA TYR A 250 -7.68 -9.11 -18.99
C TYR A 250 -6.75 -8.43 -17.97
N MET A 251 -5.93 -9.21 -17.27
CA MET A 251 -5.02 -8.66 -16.26
C MET A 251 -3.91 -7.80 -16.89
N ASN A 252 -3.39 -8.18 -18.06
CA ASN A 252 -2.39 -7.39 -18.79
C ASN A 252 -2.96 -6.09 -19.35
N HIS A 253 -4.24 -6.07 -19.72
CA HIS A 253 -4.95 -4.83 -20.07
C HIS A 253 -5.00 -3.86 -18.89
N LEU A 254 -5.31 -4.36 -17.69
CA LEU A 254 -5.28 -3.54 -16.47
C LEU A 254 -3.86 -3.05 -16.14
N ILE A 255 -2.84 -3.91 -16.31
CA ILE A 255 -1.43 -3.52 -16.12
C ILE A 255 -1.02 -2.42 -17.10
N SER A 256 -1.43 -2.51 -18.37
CA SER A 256 -1.11 -1.50 -19.38
C SER A 256 -1.77 -0.15 -19.07
N ILE A 257 -2.97 -0.14 -18.49
CA ILE A 257 -3.63 1.07 -17.97
C ILE A 257 -2.81 1.70 -16.82
N GLY A 258 -2.14 0.88 -16.00
CA GLY A 258 -1.23 1.33 -14.94
C GLY A 258 -1.59 0.88 -13.53
N VAL A 259 -2.40 -0.18 -13.36
CA VAL A 259 -2.63 -0.77 -12.04
C VAL A 259 -1.33 -1.36 -11.49
N ALA A 260 -1.16 -1.36 -10.17
CA ALA A 260 0.07 -1.82 -9.51
C ALA A 260 0.02 -3.30 -9.08
N GLY A 261 -1.15 -3.92 -9.16
CA GLY A 261 -1.34 -5.30 -8.69
C GLY A 261 -2.80 -5.72 -8.55
N PHE A 262 -2.98 -6.88 -7.90
CA PHE A 262 -4.24 -7.60 -7.84
C PHE A 262 -4.49 -8.23 -6.46
N ARG A 263 -5.72 -8.09 -5.97
CA ARG A 263 -6.32 -9.02 -5.02
C ARG A 263 -6.95 -10.14 -5.85
N VAL A 264 -6.50 -11.37 -5.70
CA VAL A 264 -7.09 -12.50 -6.44
C VAL A 264 -8.17 -13.13 -5.58
N ASP A 265 -9.41 -12.99 -6.03
CA ASP A 265 -10.62 -13.52 -5.38
C ASP A 265 -10.62 -15.05 -5.34
N ALA A 266 -11.19 -15.62 -4.28
CA ALA A 266 -11.44 -17.05 -4.19
C ALA A 266 -10.21 -17.93 -4.49
N ALA A 267 -8.99 -17.46 -4.20
CA ALA A 267 -7.76 -18.16 -4.56
C ALA A 267 -7.63 -19.55 -3.94
N LYS A 268 -8.26 -19.80 -2.78
CA LYS A 268 -8.40 -21.15 -2.21
C LYS A 268 -9.01 -22.16 -3.21
N HIS A 269 -9.94 -21.69 -4.04
CA HIS A 269 -10.67 -22.50 -5.02
C HIS A 269 -9.90 -22.68 -6.34
N MET A 270 -8.68 -22.14 -6.44
CA MET A 270 -7.83 -22.30 -7.61
C MET A 270 -6.58 -23.10 -7.24
N TRP A 271 -6.11 -23.95 -8.14
CA TRP A 271 -4.85 -24.66 -7.93
C TRP A 271 -3.66 -23.67 -7.92
N PRO A 272 -2.71 -23.78 -6.98
CA PRO A 272 -1.52 -22.92 -6.95
C PRO A 272 -0.73 -22.94 -8.27
N GLY A 273 -0.63 -24.10 -8.91
CA GLY A 273 0.03 -24.25 -10.21
C GLY A 273 -0.68 -23.50 -11.34
N ASP A 274 -2.01 -23.45 -11.33
CA ASP A 274 -2.79 -22.68 -12.31
C ASP A 274 -2.60 -21.18 -12.10
N LEU A 275 -2.60 -20.72 -10.85
CA LEU A 275 -2.31 -19.33 -10.50
C LEU A 275 -0.89 -18.92 -10.94
N GLN A 276 0.11 -19.75 -10.65
CA GLN A 276 1.48 -19.50 -11.11
C GLN A 276 1.58 -19.44 -12.64
N ALA A 277 0.86 -20.30 -13.36
CA ALA A 277 0.81 -20.29 -14.82
C ALA A 277 0.14 -19.03 -15.38
N ILE A 278 -0.91 -18.51 -14.73
CA ILE A 278 -1.54 -17.24 -15.08
C ILE A 278 -0.57 -16.08 -14.78
N TYR A 279 0.01 -16.04 -13.58
CA TYR A 279 0.93 -14.96 -13.18
C TYR A 279 2.17 -14.93 -14.08
N GLY A 280 2.69 -16.09 -14.48
CA GLY A 280 3.82 -16.19 -15.42
C GLY A 280 3.57 -15.52 -16.78
N LYS A 281 2.32 -15.29 -17.17
CA LYS A 281 1.92 -14.57 -18.40
C LYS A 281 1.77 -13.07 -18.21
N LEU A 282 1.87 -12.56 -16.97
CA LEU A 282 1.68 -11.14 -16.69
C LEU A 282 2.91 -10.32 -17.10
N HIS A 283 2.65 -9.16 -17.68
CA HIS A 283 3.66 -8.17 -18.03
C HIS A 283 4.29 -7.55 -16.77
N GLY A 284 5.44 -6.91 -16.94
CA GLY A 284 5.92 -5.93 -15.98
C GLY A 284 4.97 -4.73 -15.93
N LEU A 285 4.96 -4.02 -14.80
CA LEU A 285 4.13 -2.83 -14.60
C LEU A 285 4.44 -1.73 -15.64
N ASN A 286 3.43 -0.91 -15.94
CA ASN A 286 3.56 0.20 -16.89
C ASN A 286 4.72 1.13 -16.49
N SER A 287 5.72 1.23 -17.38
CA SER A 287 6.97 1.97 -17.14
C SER A 287 6.78 3.47 -16.95
N GLN A 288 5.64 4.03 -17.38
CA GLN A 288 5.28 5.43 -17.14
C GLN A 288 5.17 5.74 -15.64
N TYR A 289 4.63 4.80 -14.85
CA TYR A 289 4.39 4.99 -13.42
C TYR A 289 5.35 4.17 -12.55
N PHE A 290 5.94 3.11 -13.11
CA PHE A 290 6.81 2.17 -12.41
C PHE A 290 8.10 1.96 -13.20
N PRO A 291 9.12 2.82 -13.00
CA PRO A 291 10.41 2.66 -13.66
C PRO A 291 11.00 1.26 -13.46
N GLY A 292 11.54 0.68 -14.53
CA GLY A 292 12.08 -0.69 -14.52
C GLY A 292 11.02 -1.80 -14.63
N SER A 293 9.74 -1.44 -14.80
CA SER A 293 8.63 -2.37 -15.02
C SER A 293 8.64 -3.57 -14.05
N PRO A 294 8.62 -3.31 -12.72
CA PRO A 294 8.60 -4.38 -11.73
C PRO A 294 7.36 -5.27 -11.89
N ARG A 295 7.35 -6.42 -11.23
CA ARG A 295 6.18 -7.31 -11.26
C ARG A 295 5.00 -6.70 -10.49
N PRO A 296 3.75 -6.90 -10.95
CA PRO A 296 2.56 -6.53 -10.19
C PRO A 296 2.53 -7.19 -8.82
N PHE A 297 2.02 -6.45 -7.83
CA PHE A 297 1.75 -6.99 -6.51
C PHE A 297 0.59 -7.97 -6.58
N VAL A 298 0.71 -9.15 -5.98
CA VAL A 298 -0.40 -10.11 -5.88
C VAL A 298 -0.59 -10.51 -4.43
N PHE A 299 -1.83 -10.41 -3.98
CA PHE A 299 -2.28 -11.01 -2.73
C PHE A 299 -3.55 -11.82 -2.94
N GLN A 300 -3.54 -13.05 -2.45
CA GLN A 300 -4.50 -14.08 -2.76
C GLN A 300 -5.48 -14.24 -1.62
N GLU A 301 -6.77 -14.27 -1.92
CA GLU A 301 -7.76 -14.63 -0.93
C GLU A 301 -7.74 -16.13 -0.65
N VAL A 302 -7.13 -16.49 0.47
CA VAL A 302 -7.16 -17.86 1.00
C VAL A 302 -7.66 -17.79 2.43
N ILE A 303 -8.92 -18.19 2.64
CA ILE A 303 -9.54 -18.22 3.97
C ILE A 303 -9.04 -19.45 4.73
N ASP A 304 -7.83 -19.41 5.29
CA ASP A 304 -7.31 -20.51 6.11
C ASP A 304 -7.46 -20.17 7.60
N MET A 305 -8.39 -20.87 8.27
CA MET A 305 -8.62 -20.80 9.72
C MET A 305 -8.11 -22.06 10.45
N GLY A 306 -7.45 -22.97 9.73
CA GLY A 306 -7.14 -24.33 10.18
C GLY A 306 -8.33 -25.30 10.09
N GLY A 307 -8.03 -26.60 10.12
CA GLY A 307 -9.06 -27.66 10.15
C GLY A 307 -9.66 -28.04 8.79
N GLU A 308 -9.14 -27.48 7.69
CA GLU A 308 -9.51 -27.86 6.31
C GLU A 308 -8.32 -28.49 5.58
N ALA A 309 -8.57 -29.08 4.40
CA ALA A 309 -7.52 -29.75 3.63
C ALA A 309 -6.56 -28.81 2.88
N ILE A 310 -6.96 -27.56 2.68
CA ILE A 310 -6.16 -26.55 1.96
C ILE A 310 -5.55 -25.59 2.98
N SER A 311 -4.24 -25.34 2.83
CA SER A 311 -3.53 -24.38 3.67
C SER A 311 -3.09 -23.15 2.90
N ALA A 312 -3.06 -22.00 3.56
CA ALA A 312 -2.46 -20.77 3.04
C ALA A 312 -0.99 -20.97 2.61
N SER A 313 -0.27 -21.89 3.26
CA SER A 313 1.13 -22.21 2.94
C SER A 313 1.35 -22.66 1.49
N GLU A 314 0.34 -23.27 0.86
CA GLU A 314 0.39 -23.68 -0.56
C GLU A 314 0.47 -22.48 -1.53
N TYR A 315 0.09 -21.29 -1.07
CA TYR A 315 0.00 -20.07 -1.87
C TYR A 315 1.05 -19.02 -1.49
N THR A 316 1.77 -19.24 -0.38
CA THR A 316 2.91 -18.41 0.03
C THR A 316 4.17 -18.74 -0.78
N GLY A 317 5.19 -17.88 -0.72
CA GLY A 317 6.45 -18.09 -1.44
C GLY A 317 6.49 -17.61 -2.90
N PHE A 318 5.33 -17.41 -3.55
CA PHE A 318 5.27 -16.73 -4.86
C PHE A 318 4.47 -15.42 -4.82
N ALA A 319 3.39 -15.37 -4.04
CA ALA A 319 2.59 -14.18 -3.81
C ALA A 319 2.16 -14.12 -2.34
N ARG A 320 1.58 -12.99 -1.92
CA ARG A 320 1.04 -12.89 -0.56
C ARG A 320 -0.33 -13.55 -0.44
N VAL A 321 -0.76 -13.80 0.79
CA VAL A 321 -2.10 -14.31 1.13
C VAL A 321 -2.80 -13.40 2.13
N THR A 322 -4.12 -13.36 2.09
CA THR A 322 -4.94 -12.72 3.14
C THR A 322 -4.89 -13.53 4.43
N ASN A 323 -4.57 -12.90 5.55
CA ASN A 323 -4.55 -13.57 6.85
C ASN A 323 -5.84 -13.30 7.64
N PHE A 324 -6.82 -14.21 7.51
CA PHE A 324 -8.14 -14.09 8.16
C PHE A 324 -8.09 -14.33 9.68
N ILE A 325 -7.10 -15.08 10.18
CA ILE A 325 -6.89 -15.31 11.61
C ILE A 325 -6.63 -13.97 12.34
N PHE A 326 -5.95 -13.04 11.67
CA PHE A 326 -5.53 -11.76 12.24
C PHE A 326 -6.70 -10.96 12.84
N GLY A 327 -7.73 -10.67 12.03
CA GLY A 327 -8.87 -9.86 12.45
C GLY A 327 -9.70 -10.53 13.55
N ILE A 328 -9.95 -11.83 13.42
CA ILE A 328 -10.74 -12.61 14.38
C ILE A 328 -10.05 -12.69 15.74
N LYS A 329 -8.74 -12.98 15.78
CA LYS A 329 -7.99 -13.06 17.04
C LYS A 329 -7.86 -11.69 17.72
N LEU A 330 -7.66 -10.60 16.97
CA LEU A 330 -7.72 -9.25 17.56
C LEU A 330 -9.09 -8.92 18.10
N ALA A 331 -10.17 -9.28 17.38
CA ALA A 331 -11.53 -9.06 17.86
C ALA A 331 -11.77 -9.76 19.21
N GLN A 332 -11.27 -10.98 19.41
CA GLN A 332 -11.33 -11.68 20.71
C GLN A 332 -10.60 -10.89 21.80
N VAL A 333 -9.40 -10.36 21.51
CA VAL A 333 -8.64 -9.57 22.49
C VAL A 333 -9.39 -8.29 22.88
N PHE A 334 -9.83 -7.51 21.90
CA PHE A 334 -10.48 -6.23 22.14
C PHE A 334 -11.91 -6.34 22.67
N ARG A 335 -12.56 -7.50 22.51
CA ARG A 335 -13.81 -7.87 23.22
C ARG A 335 -13.57 -8.44 24.62
N ARG A 336 -12.33 -8.46 25.10
CA ARG A 336 -11.93 -9.02 26.39
C ARG A 336 -12.22 -10.52 26.57
N GLN A 337 -12.12 -11.27 25.48
CA GLN A 337 -12.20 -12.73 25.47
C GLN A 337 -10.81 -13.38 25.55
N ASN A 338 -9.75 -12.61 25.27
CA ASN A 338 -8.36 -13.04 25.44
C ASN A 338 -7.48 -11.85 25.89
N ALA A 339 -6.64 -12.03 26.91
CA ALA A 339 -5.92 -10.91 27.52
C ALA A 339 -4.96 -10.21 26.54
N ALA A 340 -4.94 -8.86 26.55
CA ALA A 340 -4.12 -8.08 25.63
C ALA A 340 -2.61 -8.30 25.84
N LYS A 341 -2.16 -8.70 27.05
CA LYS A 341 -0.76 -9.07 27.32
C LYS A 341 -0.18 -10.09 26.33
N TYR A 342 -1.01 -10.99 25.80
CA TYR A 342 -0.54 -12.02 24.88
C TYR A 342 -0.16 -11.46 23.49
N LEU A 343 -0.54 -10.22 23.19
CA LEU A 343 -0.12 -9.52 21.99
C LEU A 343 1.41 -9.24 21.96
N ARG A 344 2.14 -9.49 23.06
CA ARG A 344 3.61 -9.43 23.10
C ARG A 344 4.29 -10.28 22.04
N THR A 345 3.68 -11.42 21.68
CA THR A 345 4.18 -12.36 20.68
C THR A 345 3.33 -12.38 19.41
N TRP A 346 2.56 -11.32 19.15
CA TRP A 346 1.63 -11.25 18.03
C TRP A 346 2.30 -11.52 16.67
N GLY A 347 1.64 -12.32 15.82
CA GLY A 347 2.14 -12.73 14.52
C GLY A 347 2.35 -14.24 14.43
N GLU A 348 3.53 -14.69 13.99
CA GLU A 348 3.83 -16.10 13.70
C GLU A 348 3.63 -17.04 14.91
N ALA A 349 3.93 -16.57 16.13
CA ALA A 349 3.71 -17.37 17.35
C ALA A 349 2.22 -17.61 17.67
N TRP A 350 1.31 -16.95 16.95
CA TRP A 350 -0.14 -17.19 16.99
C TRP A 350 -0.61 -18.10 15.85
N SER A 351 0.29 -18.93 15.31
CA SER A 351 0.05 -19.83 14.18
C SER A 351 -0.37 -19.10 12.90
N MET A 352 0.05 -17.86 12.74
CA MET A 352 -0.17 -17.10 11.52
C MET A 352 1.01 -17.29 10.54
N PRO A 353 0.81 -17.09 9.23
CA PRO A 353 1.90 -17.21 8.27
C PRO A 353 3.01 -16.15 8.51
N LYS A 354 4.12 -16.25 7.78
CA LYS A 354 5.23 -15.30 7.96
C LYS A 354 4.79 -13.87 7.64
N THR A 355 5.35 -12.91 8.37
CA THR A 355 5.03 -11.47 8.19
C THR A 355 5.21 -10.98 6.74
N THR A 356 6.17 -11.53 6.02
CA THR A 356 6.48 -11.19 4.61
C THR A 356 5.50 -11.76 3.60
N ASP A 357 4.71 -12.77 3.99
CA ASP A 357 3.80 -13.52 3.14
C ASP A 357 2.34 -13.03 3.22
N VAL A 358 2.03 -12.07 4.10
CA VAL A 358 0.63 -11.75 4.41
C VAL A 358 0.22 -10.31 4.12
N VAL A 359 -1.05 -10.18 3.73
CA VAL A 359 -1.84 -8.95 3.87
C VAL A 359 -2.80 -9.13 5.04
N VAL A 360 -2.79 -8.18 5.97
CA VAL A 360 -3.57 -8.20 7.21
C VAL A 360 -4.61 -7.08 7.23
N PHE A 361 -5.72 -7.34 7.90
CA PHE A 361 -6.87 -6.44 8.02
C PHE A 361 -7.67 -6.82 9.27
N ILE A 362 -8.44 -5.86 9.82
CA ILE A 362 -9.35 -6.13 10.93
C ILE A 362 -10.62 -6.82 10.43
N ASP A 363 -11.18 -6.28 9.36
CA ASP A 363 -12.33 -6.79 8.63
C ASP A 363 -12.12 -6.64 7.11
N ASN A 364 -12.95 -7.33 6.33
CA ASN A 364 -13.07 -7.15 4.90
C ASN A 364 -14.54 -6.93 4.52
N HIS A 365 -14.82 -6.85 3.22
CA HIS A 365 -16.17 -6.62 2.72
C HIS A 365 -17.13 -7.79 3.00
N ASP A 366 -16.65 -9.03 3.08
CA ASP A 366 -17.47 -10.20 3.41
C ASP A 366 -17.75 -10.33 4.91
N ASN A 367 -16.70 -10.44 5.73
CA ASN A 367 -16.80 -10.85 7.12
C ASN A 367 -17.36 -9.73 8.02
N GLN A 368 -17.33 -8.47 7.57
CA GLN A 368 -18.06 -7.40 8.24
C GLN A 368 -19.58 -7.57 8.17
N ARG A 369 -20.05 -8.41 7.25
CA ARG A 369 -21.46 -8.83 7.07
C ARG A 369 -21.71 -10.26 7.54
N GLY A 370 -20.70 -10.94 8.09
CA GLY A 370 -20.77 -12.33 8.54
C GLY A 370 -20.45 -13.39 7.48
N HIS A 371 -20.07 -12.99 6.26
CA HIS A 371 -19.71 -13.91 5.16
C HIS A 371 -18.19 -14.23 5.15
N GLY A 372 -17.73 -15.10 4.24
CA GLY A 372 -16.30 -15.19 3.86
C GLY A 372 -15.32 -15.62 4.97
N GLY A 373 -15.60 -16.72 5.67
CA GLY A 373 -14.74 -17.24 6.75
C GLY A 373 -15.29 -17.03 8.16
N GLY A 374 -16.54 -16.58 8.25
CA GLY A 374 -17.28 -16.41 9.50
C GLY A 374 -17.22 -14.97 10.01
N GLY A 375 -18.31 -14.55 10.66
CA GLY A 375 -18.36 -13.29 11.38
C GLY A 375 -17.45 -13.26 12.61
N GLY A 376 -17.69 -12.31 13.51
CA GLY A 376 -16.91 -12.19 14.73
C GLY A 376 -15.61 -11.38 14.59
N VAL A 377 -15.39 -10.71 13.47
CA VAL A 377 -14.47 -9.57 13.40
C VAL A 377 -15.06 -8.33 14.07
N LEU A 378 -14.22 -7.32 14.33
CA LEU A 378 -14.68 -5.98 14.69
C LEU A 378 -14.90 -5.18 13.40
N THR A 379 -15.92 -4.31 13.38
CA THR A 379 -16.24 -3.48 12.23
C THR A 379 -16.57 -2.06 12.69
N HIS A 380 -16.86 -1.16 11.76
CA HIS A 380 -17.29 0.20 12.10
C HIS A 380 -18.55 0.29 12.96
N SER A 381 -19.37 -0.78 13.07
CA SER A 381 -20.54 -0.81 13.96
C SER A 381 -20.17 -0.87 15.45
N ASP A 382 -18.91 -1.22 15.78
CA ASP A 382 -18.33 -1.11 17.12
C ASP A 382 -17.10 -0.19 17.09
N PRO A 383 -17.30 1.13 16.90
CA PRO A 383 -16.24 2.05 16.53
C PRO A 383 -15.15 2.16 17.61
N LYS A 384 -15.50 2.06 18.90
CA LYS A 384 -14.53 2.13 20.00
C LYS A 384 -13.53 0.98 19.93
N ARG A 385 -14.00 -0.26 19.82
CA ARG A 385 -13.11 -1.44 19.74
C ARG A 385 -12.40 -1.51 18.39
N TYR A 386 -13.09 -1.16 17.31
CA TYR A 386 -12.53 -1.17 15.97
C TYR A 386 -11.35 -0.20 15.81
N LYS A 387 -11.47 1.03 16.35
CA LYS A 387 -10.36 2.00 16.37
C LYS A 387 -9.15 1.48 17.13
N MET A 388 -9.34 0.86 18.31
CA MET A 388 -8.24 0.26 19.08
C MET A 388 -7.54 -0.88 18.33
N ALA A 389 -8.31 -1.80 17.74
CA ALA A 389 -7.75 -2.91 16.97
C ALA A 389 -6.99 -2.42 15.74
N THR A 390 -7.54 -1.43 15.03
CA THR A 390 -6.90 -0.81 13.86
C THR A 390 -5.63 -0.07 14.24
N ALA A 391 -5.62 0.67 15.36
CA ALA A 391 -4.43 1.34 15.87
C ALA A 391 -3.32 0.33 16.22
N PHE A 392 -3.67 -0.79 16.88
CA PHE A 392 -2.72 -1.87 17.15
C PHE A 392 -2.15 -2.47 15.85
N MET A 393 -3.00 -2.78 14.87
CA MET A 393 -2.57 -3.30 13.56
C MET A 393 -1.58 -2.36 12.88
N LEU A 394 -1.86 -1.05 12.87
CA LEU A 394 -1.04 -0.06 12.20
C LEU A 394 0.29 0.19 12.96
N ALA A 395 0.28 0.11 14.29
CA ALA A 395 1.48 0.25 15.11
C ALA A 395 2.39 -1.00 15.08
N HIS A 396 1.83 -2.21 14.93
CA HIS A 396 2.58 -3.46 14.97
C HIS A 396 3.35 -3.74 13.66
N PRO A 397 4.58 -4.30 13.67
CA PRO A 397 5.37 -4.52 12.45
C PRO A 397 4.84 -5.62 11.52
N TYR A 398 3.98 -6.51 12.01
CA TYR A 398 3.54 -7.70 11.28
C TYR A 398 2.65 -7.38 10.06
N GLY A 399 2.96 -8.00 8.91
CA GLY A 399 2.15 -8.00 7.70
C GLY A 399 2.12 -6.68 6.91
N PHE A 400 1.59 -6.75 5.69
CA PHE A 400 1.19 -5.56 4.93
C PHE A 400 -0.26 -5.19 5.24
N THR A 401 -0.52 -3.93 5.59
CA THR A 401 -1.80 -3.54 6.18
C THR A 401 -2.80 -3.04 5.15
N ARG A 402 -4.03 -3.55 5.23
CA ARG A 402 -5.19 -3.03 4.51
C ARG A 402 -6.23 -2.50 5.50
N VAL A 403 -6.62 -1.24 5.33
CA VAL A 403 -7.72 -0.60 6.05
C VAL A 403 -9.01 -0.77 5.24
N MET A 404 -10.11 -1.12 5.90
CA MET A 404 -11.42 -1.16 5.26
C MET A 404 -12.02 0.25 5.17
N SER A 405 -12.76 0.53 4.10
CA SER A 405 -13.61 1.72 4.00
C SER A 405 -14.97 1.31 3.44
N SER A 406 -16.00 1.41 4.27
CA SER A 406 -17.31 0.84 4.03
C SER A 406 -18.37 1.88 3.69
N PHE A 407 -19.57 1.36 3.41
CA PHE A 407 -20.83 2.07 3.49
C PHE A 407 -21.70 1.44 4.59
N SER A 408 -22.69 2.18 5.06
CA SER A 408 -23.69 1.72 6.03
C SER A 408 -24.69 0.79 5.34
N PHE A 409 -25.03 -0.32 6.00
CA PHE A 409 -25.97 -1.33 5.50
C PHE A 409 -26.88 -1.81 6.63
N GLY A 410 -28.12 -2.19 6.28
CA GLY A 410 -29.09 -2.78 7.22
C GLY A 410 -29.19 -4.30 7.08
N SER A 411 -28.97 -4.83 5.88
CA SER A 411 -28.91 -6.27 5.56
C SER A 411 -27.52 -6.67 5.08
N SER A 412 -27.17 -7.95 5.24
CA SER A 412 -25.93 -8.53 4.72
C SER A 412 -25.85 -8.52 3.19
N ASP A 413 -26.97 -8.39 2.50
CA ASP A 413 -27.04 -8.34 1.04
C ASP A 413 -26.98 -6.92 0.45
N ASP A 414 -27.13 -5.88 1.26
CA ASP A 414 -27.31 -4.51 0.76
C ASP A 414 -26.14 -4.07 -0.14
N GLY A 415 -26.51 -3.50 -1.29
CA GLY A 415 -25.58 -2.78 -2.16
C GLY A 415 -25.14 -1.44 -1.59
N PRO A 416 -24.22 -0.72 -2.26
CA PRO A 416 -23.78 0.59 -1.84
C PRO A 416 -24.92 1.60 -1.85
N PRO A 417 -24.75 2.76 -1.18
CA PRO A 417 -25.70 3.85 -1.25
C PRO A 417 -26.00 4.20 -2.71
N HIS A 418 -27.29 4.26 -3.06
CA HIS A 418 -27.72 4.43 -4.44
C HIS A 418 -28.81 5.50 -4.59
N ASN A 419 -28.95 6.01 -5.80
CA ASN A 419 -30.02 6.91 -6.23
C ASN A 419 -31.31 6.11 -6.51
N GLY A 420 -32.40 6.80 -6.86
CA GLY A 420 -33.69 6.15 -7.17
C GLY A 420 -33.62 5.18 -8.37
N ASP A 421 -32.67 5.38 -9.28
CA ASP A 421 -32.39 4.52 -10.44
C ASP A 421 -31.40 3.37 -10.15
N MET A 422 -31.04 3.17 -8.88
CA MET A 422 -30.02 2.22 -8.42
C MET A 422 -28.59 2.50 -8.89
N SER A 423 -28.30 3.67 -9.47
CA SER A 423 -26.91 4.11 -9.69
C SER A 423 -26.25 4.43 -8.35
N THR A 424 -24.96 4.08 -8.21
CA THR A 424 -24.20 4.35 -6.98
C THR A 424 -24.11 5.86 -6.72
N LYS A 425 -24.49 6.29 -5.51
CA LYS A 425 -24.37 7.69 -5.06
C LYS A 425 -22.91 8.11 -5.03
N ASN A 426 -22.66 9.38 -5.37
CA ASN A 426 -21.36 9.99 -5.12
C ASN A 426 -21.06 9.98 -3.62
N VAL A 427 -19.78 9.89 -3.28
CA VAL A 427 -19.34 10.21 -1.93
C VAL A 427 -19.48 11.71 -1.71
N ASN A 428 -20.33 12.11 -0.76
CA ASN A 428 -20.36 13.48 -0.31
C ASN A 428 -19.27 13.64 0.75
N TRP A 429 -18.28 14.47 0.51
CA TRP A 429 -17.23 14.71 1.48
C TRP A 429 -17.66 15.89 2.32
N GLY A 430 -17.70 15.69 3.64
CA GLY A 430 -18.14 16.70 4.58
C GLY A 430 -17.33 17.98 4.48
N SER A 431 -17.66 18.95 5.33
CA SER A 431 -16.88 20.18 5.40
C SER A 431 -15.40 19.86 5.67
N ILE A 432 -14.49 20.73 5.21
CA ILE A 432 -13.04 20.57 5.45
C ILE A 432 -12.72 20.37 6.94
N SER A 433 -13.57 20.88 7.85
CA SER A 433 -13.37 20.78 9.30
C SER A 433 -13.70 19.41 9.92
N ASP A 434 -14.58 18.61 9.32
CA ASP A 434 -14.97 17.30 9.89
C ASP A 434 -14.30 16.11 9.18
N LEU A 435 -13.80 16.31 7.95
CA LEU A 435 -13.17 15.30 7.08
C LEU A 435 -13.99 14.02 6.86
N SER A 436 -15.26 14.01 7.29
CA SER A 436 -16.16 12.87 7.27
C SER A 436 -16.76 12.66 5.88
N CYS A 437 -17.56 11.61 5.73
CA CYS A 437 -18.33 11.34 4.53
C CYS A 437 -19.83 11.31 4.84
N GLY A 438 -20.62 11.81 3.90
CA GLY A 438 -22.07 11.72 3.87
C GLY A 438 -22.56 10.65 2.88
N ASN A 439 -23.85 10.71 2.54
CA ASN A 439 -24.52 9.79 1.62
C ASN A 439 -24.43 8.30 2.01
N GLY A 440 -24.28 7.98 3.30
CA GLY A 440 -24.21 6.60 3.79
C GLY A 440 -22.83 5.94 3.65
N TRP A 441 -21.80 6.68 3.20
CA TRP A 441 -20.42 6.22 3.21
C TRP A 441 -19.79 6.40 4.60
N VAL A 442 -19.20 5.35 5.15
CA VAL A 442 -18.66 5.34 6.53
C VAL A 442 -17.28 6.01 6.59
N CYS A 443 -16.45 5.76 5.58
CA CYS A 443 -15.12 6.35 5.44
C CYS A 443 -14.22 6.18 6.67
N GLU A 444 -14.05 4.95 7.17
CA GLU A 444 -13.18 4.64 8.31
C GLU A 444 -11.75 5.14 8.08
N HIS A 445 -11.26 5.09 6.84
CA HIS A 445 -9.95 5.62 6.45
C HIS A 445 -9.77 7.13 6.70
N ARG A 446 -10.87 7.88 6.89
CA ARG A 446 -10.90 9.32 7.24
C ARG A 446 -11.08 9.58 8.73
N TRP A 447 -11.31 8.56 9.54
CA TRP A 447 -11.36 8.74 10.99
C TRP A 447 -9.97 9.14 11.48
N ARG A 448 -9.88 10.19 12.29
CA ARG A 448 -8.60 10.75 12.78
C ARG A 448 -7.68 9.69 13.35
N GLN A 449 -8.24 8.84 14.20
CA GLN A 449 -7.55 7.74 14.86
C GLN A 449 -6.96 6.73 13.87
N ILE A 450 -7.52 6.63 12.67
CA ILE A 450 -7.07 5.70 11.63
C ILE A 450 -6.07 6.38 10.69
N TYR A 451 -6.38 7.54 10.10
CA TYR A 451 -5.43 8.20 9.19
C TYR A 451 -4.14 8.62 9.89
N ASN A 452 -4.21 9.05 11.16
CA ASN A 452 -3.01 9.37 11.92
C ASN A 452 -2.20 8.11 12.26
N MET A 453 -2.85 6.96 12.42
CA MET A 453 -2.15 5.70 12.62
C MET A 453 -1.56 5.13 11.32
N VAL A 454 -2.12 5.48 10.15
CA VAL A 454 -1.45 5.26 8.86
C VAL A 454 -0.16 6.09 8.77
N ALA A 455 -0.22 7.37 9.15
CA ALA A 455 0.97 8.21 9.25
C ALA A 455 1.97 7.69 10.29
N PHE A 456 1.49 7.22 11.45
CA PHE A 456 2.32 6.55 12.46
C PHE A 456 3.07 5.38 11.85
N ARG A 457 2.37 4.47 11.16
CA ARG A 457 2.97 3.30 10.51
C ARG A 457 4.11 3.72 9.57
N ASN A 458 3.84 4.69 8.70
CA ASN A 458 4.81 5.23 7.76
C ASN A 458 6.07 5.77 8.46
N VAL A 459 5.91 6.51 9.55
CA VAL A 459 7.02 7.05 10.34
C VAL A 459 7.87 5.95 10.96
N VAL A 460 7.24 4.92 11.51
CA VAL A 460 7.92 3.89 12.31
C VAL A 460 8.43 2.70 11.49
N MET A 461 8.22 2.69 10.17
CA MET A 461 8.70 1.60 9.33
C MET A 461 10.22 1.35 9.47
N GLY A 462 10.59 0.08 9.29
CA GLY A 462 11.95 -0.42 9.44
C GLY A 462 12.42 -0.58 10.89
N THR A 463 11.55 -0.37 11.88
CA THR A 463 11.90 -0.57 13.29
C THR A 463 11.27 -1.83 13.87
N ASN A 464 11.90 -2.41 14.89
CA ASN A 464 11.34 -3.53 15.64
C ASN A 464 10.46 -3.04 16.79
N MET A 465 9.60 -3.93 17.30
CA MET A 465 8.91 -3.70 18.56
C MET A 465 9.91 -3.73 19.72
N GLN A 466 9.90 -2.70 20.56
CA GLN A 466 10.76 -2.56 21.73
C GLN A 466 9.95 -2.00 22.91
N HIS A 467 10.51 -2.02 24.11
CA HIS A 467 9.88 -1.45 25.32
C HIS A 467 8.44 -1.94 25.52
N TRP A 468 8.19 -3.22 25.28
CA TRP A 468 6.89 -3.83 25.59
C TRP A 468 6.62 -3.73 27.09
N TRP A 469 5.42 -3.27 27.42
CA TRP A 469 4.87 -3.25 28.77
C TRP A 469 3.45 -3.79 28.74
N ASP A 470 3.09 -4.55 29.76
CA ASP A 470 1.71 -4.93 30.05
C ASP A 470 1.49 -5.00 31.56
N ASN A 471 0.25 -4.87 32.00
CA ASN A 471 -0.12 -4.99 33.42
C ASN A 471 -0.47 -6.44 33.83
N GLY A 472 -0.10 -7.44 33.02
CA GLY A 472 -0.54 -8.82 33.20
C GLY A 472 -1.95 -9.12 32.66
N ASN A 473 -2.64 -8.14 32.08
CA ASN A 473 -4.03 -8.28 31.62
C ASN A 473 -4.34 -7.50 30.32
N TYR A 474 -5.11 -6.39 30.38
CA TYR A 474 -5.69 -5.70 29.22
C TYR A 474 -5.13 -4.28 28.98
N GLN A 475 -4.13 -3.87 29.77
CA GLN A 475 -3.36 -2.65 29.51
C GLN A 475 -2.02 -3.02 28.91
N ILE A 476 -1.71 -2.46 27.74
CA ILE A 476 -0.46 -2.73 27.01
C ILE A 476 0.15 -1.44 26.47
N ALA A 477 1.46 -1.46 26.27
CA ALA A 477 2.17 -0.42 25.56
C ALA A 477 3.44 -0.96 24.90
N PHE A 478 3.87 -0.34 23.81
CA PHE A 478 5.14 -0.66 23.18
C PHE A 478 5.63 0.48 22.29
N SER A 479 6.94 0.47 22.03
CA SER A 479 7.60 1.35 21.09
C SER A 479 7.93 0.63 19.78
N ARG A 480 8.09 1.43 18.73
CA ARG A 480 8.65 1.04 17.44
C ARG A 480 9.99 1.75 17.26
N GLY A 481 11.03 1.08 17.76
CA GLY A 481 12.36 1.67 17.97
C GLY A 481 12.27 3.00 18.73
N ASN A 482 13.01 3.99 18.26
CA ASN A 482 12.98 5.36 18.78
C ASN A 482 12.08 6.31 17.97
N LYS A 483 11.13 5.76 17.18
CA LYS A 483 10.32 6.54 16.22
C LYS A 483 8.87 6.73 16.64
N GLY A 484 8.27 5.77 17.34
CA GLY A 484 6.90 5.90 17.83
C GLY A 484 6.60 5.02 19.04
N PHE A 485 5.58 5.38 19.78
CA PHE A 485 5.10 4.69 20.97
C PHE A 485 3.57 4.70 21.01
N ILE A 486 2.98 3.60 21.46
CA ILE A 486 1.53 3.47 21.65
C ILE A 486 1.25 2.82 23.01
N ALA A 487 0.22 3.31 23.70
CA ALA A 487 -0.36 2.69 24.89
C ALA A 487 -1.87 2.52 24.69
N ILE A 488 -2.40 1.36 25.09
CA ILE A 488 -3.80 0.96 24.87
C ILE A 488 -4.37 0.43 26.17
N ASN A 489 -5.54 0.92 26.55
CA ASN A 489 -6.28 0.49 27.73
C ASN A 489 -7.61 -0.17 27.32
N VAL A 490 -7.67 -1.50 27.40
CA VAL A 490 -8.89 -2.29 27.12
C VAL A 490 -9.63 -2.64 28.42
N GLU A 491 -9.17 -2.15 29.58
CA GLU A 491 -9.82 -2.40 30.87
C GLU A 491 -10.98 -1.46 31.18
N THR A 492 -11.70 -1.79 32.25
CA THR A 492 -12.65 -0.88 32.91
C THR A 492 -11.96 0.05 33.92
N SER A 493 -10.70 -0.20 34.26
CA SER A 493 -9.86 0.64 35.12
C SER A 493 -8.98 1.58 34.29
N ASP A 494 -8.60 2.73 34.85
CA ASP A 494 -7.73 3.69 34.17
C ASP A 494 -6.27 3.17 34.11
N LEU A 495 -5.58 3.44 33.00
CA LEU A 495 -4.13 3.26 32.90
C LEU A 495 -3.47 4.55 33.35
N ASN A 496 -2.77 4.53 34.50
CA ASN A 496 -2.08 5.69 35.04
C ASN A 496 -0.64 5.32 35.43
N ARG A 497 0.32 5.46 34.51
CA ARG A 497 1.69 4.93 34.66
C ARG A 497 2.74 5.78 33.95
N ASN A 498 3.96 5.79 34.49
CA ASN A 498 5.16 6.20 33.77
C ASN A 498 5.71 5.01 32.97
N LEU A 499 5.86 5.18 31.66
CA LEU A 499 6.29 4.13 30.75
C LEU A 499 7.55 4.55 29.99
N GLN A 500 8.46 3.61 29.74
CA GLN A 500 9.64 3.83 28.90
C GLN A 500 9.20 3.84 27.43
N THR A 501 9.36 4.99 26.75
CA THR A 501 8.89 5.15 25.38
C THR A 501 9.96 4.86 24.33
N GLY A 502 11.24 4.92 24.71
CA GLY A 502 12.37 4.89 23.78
C GLY A 502 12.48 6.11 22.86
N LEU A 503 11.60 7.11 23.02
CA LEU A 503 11.60 8.31 22.19
C LEU A 503 12.56 9.36 22.75
N PRO A 504 13.12 10.24 21.88
CA PRO A 504 13.90 11.38 22.34
C PRO A 504 13.08 12.35 23.18
N GLN A 505 13.71 12.96 24.19
CA GLN A 505 13.09 13.99 25.04
C GLN A 505 12.36 15.06 24.23
N GLY A 506 11.17 15.45 24.70
CA GLY A 506 10.41 16.58 24.16
C GLY A 506 8.91 16.40 24.32
N THR A 507 8.16 17.35 23.77
CA THR A 507 6.70 17.33 23.80
C THR A 507 6.16 16.76 22.49
N TYR A 508 5.26 15.80 22.60
CA TYR A 508 4.62 15.12 21.48
C TYR A 508 3.11 15.33 21.52
N CYS A 509 2.49 15.44 20.35
CA CYS A 509 1.04 15.44 20.24
C CYS A 509 0.52 14.00 20.20
N ASP A 510 -0.47 13.68 21.04
CA ASP A 510 -1.23 12.45 20.89
C ASP A 510 -2.06 12.49 19.61
N VAL A 511 -1.72 11.61 18.68
CA VAL A 511 -2.34 11.56 17.35
C VAL A 511 -3.69 10.82 17.35
N ILE A 512 -4.11 10.27 18.49
CA ILE A 512 -5.43 9.68 18.68
C ILE A 512 -6.45 10.77 19.07
N SER A 513 -6.19 11.51 20.15
CA SER A 513 -7.08 12.60 20.60
C SER A 513 -7.05 13.82 19.70
N GLY A 514 -5.96 14.05 18.97
CA GLY A 514 -5.83 15.18 18.04
C GLY A 514 -4.80 14.95 16.94
N SER A 515 -4.22 16.05 16.47
CA SER A 515 -3.21 16.09 15.42
C SER A 515 -2.17 17.16 15.74
N TYR A 516 -1.00 17.07 15.11
CA TYR A 516 -0.01 18.14 15.09
C TYR A 516 -0.20 18.98 13.82
N ASP A 517 -0.53 20.27 13.98
CA ASP A 517 -0.77 21.18 12.85
C ASP A 517 0.51 21.83 12.29
N GLY A 518 1.68 21.49 12.86
CA GLY A 518 2.97 22.11 12.56
C GLY A 518 3.39 23.17 13.59
N SER A 519 2.48 23.59 14.48
CA SER A 519 2.73 24.58 15.51
C SER A 519 2.30 24.11 16.90
N LYS A 520 1.12 23.49 17.02
CA LYS A 520 0.51 23.06 18.28
C LYS A 520 -0.17 21.70 18.13
N CYS A 521 -0.44 21.09 19.28
CA CYS A 521 -1.27 19.91 19.38
C CYS A 521 -2.74 20.33 19.48
N THR A 522 -3.62 19.72 18.68
CA THR A 522 -5.07 19.92 18.82
C THR A 522 -5.70 18.99 19.86
N GLY A 523 -4.97 17.95 20.27
CA GLY A 523 -5.34 17.01 21.32
C GLY A 523 -4.37 17.09 22.51
N THR A 524 -4.27 16.00 23.26
CA THR A 524 -3.40 15.90 24.43
C THR A 524 -1.91 15.97 24.07
N GLU A 525 -1.12 16.62 24.93
CA GLU A 525 0.34 16.61 24.84
C GLU A 525 0.93 15.52 25.75
N VAL A 526 1.99 14.86 25.30
CA VAL A 526 2.79 13.91 26.08
C VAL A 526 4.21 14.43 26.21
N HIS A 527 4.69 14.57 27.43
CA HIS A 527 6.06 15.01 27.71
C HIS A 527 6.96 13.79 27.94
N VAL A 528 7.91 13.60 27.04
CA VAL A 528 8.95 12.58 27.16
C VAL A 528 10.16 13.21 27.84
N ASN A 529 10.59 12.63 28.96
CA ASN A 529 11.72 13.05 29.77
C ASN A 529 13.07 12.74 29.12
N GLY A 530 14.16 13.26 29.70
CA GLY A 530 15.53 13.02 29.24
C GLY A 530 15.94 11.54 29.22
N ASP A 531 15.32 10.73 30.07
CA ASP A 531 15.53 9.27 30.18
C ASP A 531 14.61 8.43 29.26
N GLY A 532 13.81 9.09 28.41
CA GLY A 532 12.86 8.44 27.50
C GLY A 532 11.52 8.02 28.14
N THR A 533 11.33 8.24 29.45
CA THR A 533 10.05 7.95 30.12
C THR A 533 9.00 9.03 29.85
N ALA A 534 7.73 8.65 29.87
CA ALA A 534 6.60 9.59 29.83
C ALA A 534 5.43 9.09 30.69
N HIS A 535 4.66 10.03 31.23
CA HIS A 535 3.46 9.75 32.01
C HIS A 535 2.24 9.58 31.11
N PHE A 536 1.51 8.49 31.25
CA PHE A 536 0.26 8.21 30.54
C PHE A 536 -0.89 8.04 31.53
N ASN A 537 -1.96 8.83 31.33
CA ASN A 537 -3.23 8.70 32.03
C ASN A 537 -4.36 8.49 31.01
N ILE A 538 -4.74 7.24 30.77
CA ILE A 538 -5.71 6.82 29.76
C ILE A 538 -6.94 6.28 30.47
N ARG A 539 -8.01 7.10 30.47
CA ARG A 539 -9.28 6.74 31.11
C ARG A 539 -9.97 5.62 30.35
N SER A 540 -10.47 4.61 31.05
CA SER A 540 -11.25 3.52 30.45
C SER A 540 -12.57 4.01 29.80
N SER A 541 -13.11 5.10 30.35
CA SER A 541 -14.31 5.78 29.87
C SER A 541 -14.11 6.63 28.62
N SER A 542 -12.86 6.86 28.17
CA SER A 542 -12.57 7.59 26.92
C SER A 542 -13.22 6.90 25.70
N ASP A 543 -13.68 7.68 24.72
CA ASP A 543 -14.13 7.16 23.42
C ASP A 543 -13.00 6.44 22.67
N ASP A 544 -11.77 6.85 22.96
CA ASP A 544 -10.53 6.29 22.44
C ASP A 544 -9.57 6.05 23.62
N PRO A 545 -9.65 4.92 24.32
CA PRO A 545 -8.81 4.64 25.49
C PRO A 545 -7.42 4.14 25.03
N MET A 546 -6.74 4.96 24.24
CA MET A 546 -5.41 4.73 23.71
C MET A 546 -4.72 6.06 23.41
N VAL A 547 -3.39 6.08 23.47
CA VAL A 547 -2.55 7.24 23.14
C VAL A 547 -1.43 6.77 22.22
N ALA A 548 -1.17 7.51 21.15
CA ALA A 548 -0.08 7.23 20.22
C ALA A 548 0.72 8.51 19.93
N ILE A 549 2.04 8.39 20.00
CA ILE A 549 2.98 9.50 19.73
C ILE A 549 4.12 9.03 18.83
N HIS A 550 4.61 9.91 17.97
CA HIS A 550 5.73 9.59 17.08
C HIS A 550 6.56 10.82 16.74
N ILE A 551 7.78 10.63 16.23
CA ILE A 551 8.75 11.71 15.95
C ILE A 551 8.23 12.77 14.97
N GLY A 552 7.35 12.40 14.04
CA GLY A 552 6.65 13.35 13.14
C GLY A 552 5.55 14.19 13.78
N ALA A 553 5.19 13.93 15.05
CA ALA A 553 4.22 14.67 15.85
C ALA A 553 4.89 15.28 17.10
N LYS A 554 6.23 15.34 17.12
CA LYS A 554 7.00 16.07 18.14
C LYS A 554 6.90 17.57 17.86
N LYS A 555 6.64 18.40 18.86
CA LYS A 555 6.64 19.86 18.69
C LYS A 555 8.01 20.34 18.22
N GLY A 556 8.01 21.23 17.24
CA GLY A 556 9.22 21.67 16.55
C GLY A 556 9.71 20.72 15.46
N SER A 557 9.09 19.55 15.27
CA SER A 557 9.25 18.81 14.02
C SER A 557 8.61 19.62 12.88
N GLN A 558 9.28 19.65 11.73
CA GLN A 558 8.67 20.16 10.52
C GLN A 558 7.53 19.21 10.15
N ARG A 559 6.33 19.75 9.94
CA ARG A 559 5.20 18.97 9.42
C ARG A 559 5.66 18.44 8.07
N LYS A 560 5.97 17.15 7.98
CA LYS A 560 6.26 16.48 6.70
C LYS A 560 4.96 16.32 5.89
N LEU A 561 4.20 17.39 5.69
CA LEU A 561 3.34 17.46 4.50
C LEU A 561 4.27 17.80 3.35
N GLY A 562 4.32 16.96 2.33
CA GLY A 562 4.98 17.30 1.08
C GLY A 562 6.52 17.18 1.06
N ASP A 563 7.26 17.44 2.13
CA ASP A 563 8.72 17.66 1.98
C ASP A 563 9.63 16.41 2.02
N ILE A 564 9.07 15.20 2.08
CA ILE A 564 9.84 14.00 1.64
C ILE A 564 9.92 13.97 0.10
N PHE A 565 8.97 14.59 -0.62
CA PHE A 565 8.99 14.62 -2.08
C PHE A 565 10.25 15.35 -2.59
N ASN A 566 10.66 16.47 -2.00
CA ASN A 566 11.85 17.19 -2.46
C ASN A 566 13.20 16.50 -2.20
N ARG A 567 13.37 15.71 -1.13
CA ARG A 567 14.68 15.08 -0.86
C ARG A 567 14.94 13.87 -1.75
N GLN A 568 13.93 13.05 -2.01
CA GLN A 568 14.07 11.90 -2.90
C GLN A 568 13.97 12.29 -4.38
N GLU A 569 13.18 13.30 -4.72
CA GLU A 569 13.14 13.87 -6.07
C GLU A 569 14.45 14.60 -6.38
N ALA A 570 15.08 15.30 -5.43
CA ALA A 570 16.44 15.83 -5.61
C ALA A 570 17.48 14.71 -5.79
N PHE A 571 17.38 13.60 -5.03
CA PHE A 571 18.27 12.43 -5.21
C PHE A 571 18.00 11.69 -6.53
N TYR A 572 16.75 11.63 -6.99
CA TYR A 572 16.33 11.00 -8.23
C TYR A 572 16.67 11.84 -9.46
N ASN A 573 16.54 13.17 -9.37
CA ASN A 573 16.99 14.13 -10.38
C ASN A 573 18.52 14.18 -10.46
N LEU A 574 19.23 14.05 -9.33
CA LEU A 574 20.68 13.87 -9.31
C LEU A 574 21.09 12.53 -9.96
N PHE A 575 20.35 11.45 -9.69
CA PHE A 575 20.55 10.14 -10.31
C PHE A 575 20.30 10.16 -11.83
N LEU A 576 19.27 10.85 -12.30
CA LEU A 576 18.97 11.04 -13.73
C LEU A 576 19.99 11.96 -14.43
N ALA A 577 20.44 13.03 -13.76
CA ALA A 577 21.47 13.92 -14.29
C ALA A 577 22.81 13.18 -14.49
N VAL A 578 23.19 12.32 -13.55
CA VAL A 578 24.41 11.49 -13.64
C VAL A 578 24.31 10.41 -14.72
N LYS A 579 23.10 9.86 -14.96
CA LYS A 579 22.88 8.81 -15.97
C LYS A 579 22.92 9.33 -17.42
N ASN A 580 22.59 10.60 -17.63
CA ASN A 580 22.43 11.20 -18.97
C ASN A 580 23.52 12.24 -19.31
N GLU A 581 24.67 12.23 -18.62
CA GLU A 581 25.76 13.21 -18.80
C GLU A 581 25.30 14.68 -18.67
N CYS A 582 24.26 14.95 -17.87
CA CYS A 582 23.76 16.30 -17.65
C CYS A 582 24.66 17.06 -16.67
N PHE A 583 24.86 18.35 -16.93
CA PHE A 583 25.61 19.23 -16.05
C PHE A 583 24.67 19.91 -15.04
N VAL A 584 25.06 19.88 -13.77
CA VAL A 584 24.34 20.54 -12.68
C VAL A 584 25.09 21.80 -12.31
N SER A 585 24.43 22.96 -12.38
CA SER A 585 25.00 24.24 -11.95
C SER A 585 24.04 24.99 -11.03
N LEU A 586 24.62 25.72 -10.08
CA LEU A 586 23.88 26.59 -9.16
C LEU A 586 23.79 27.96 -9.82
N ALA A 587 22.58 28.50 -9.94
CA ALA A 587 22.35 29.90 -10.33
C ALA A 587 21.92 30.70 -9.10
N GLU A 588 22.55 31.86 -8.91
CA GLU A 588 22.09 32.87 -7.97
C GLU A 588 21.10 33.78 -8.69
N ILE A 589 19.84 33.71 -8.28
CA ILE A 589 18.80 34.59 -8.80
C ILE A 589 18.42 35.49 -7.63
N SER A 590 18.82 36.76 -7.75
CA SER A 590 18.68 37.91 -6.84
C SER A 590 18.10 37.70 -5.42
N ASP A 591 18.72 38.38 -4.45
CA ASP A 591 18.31 38.45 -3.03
C ASP A 591 18.05 37.09 -2.37
N SER A 592 19.12 36.29 -2.28
CA SER A 592 19.28 35.14 -1.36
C SER A 592 18.63 33.81 -1.76
N ARG A 593 18.28 33.60 -3.03
CA ARG A 593 17.81 32.30 -3.52
C ARG A 593 18.84 31.66 -4.45
N THR A 594 19.25 30.44 -4.12
CA THR A 594 20.07 29.60 -4.99
C THR A 594 19.18 28.48 -5.54
N ILE A 595 19.08 28.39 -6.87
CA ILE A 595 18.29 27.35 -7.54
C ILE A 595 19.26 26.37 -8.22
N LEU A 596 18.92 25.07 -8.16
CA LEU A 596 19.66 24.01 -8.84
C LEU A 596 19.14 23.90 -10.28
N GLY A 597 19.94 24.33 -11.26
CA GLY A 597 19.64 24.17 -12.68
C GLY A 597 20.31 22.91 -13.24
N VAL A 598 19.57 22.14 -14.05
CA VAL A 598 20.09 20.96 -14.77
C VAL A 598 20.04 21.26 -16.26
N CYS A 599 21.17 21.16 -16.95
CA CYS A 599 21.25 21.40 -18.38
C CYS A 599 21.95 20.23 -19.07
N TYR A 600 21.54 19.95 -20.29
CA TYR A 600 22.06 18.86 -21.11
C TYR A 600 22.59 19.41 -22.43
N GLU A 601 23.58 18.72 -22.99
CA GLU A 601 24.15 19.07 -24.29
C GLU A 601 23.27 18.47 -25.40
N ILE A 602 22.93 19.28 -26.41
CA ILE A 602 22.13 18.78 -27.54
C ILE A 602 23.07 17.97 -28.46
N SER A 603 22.86 16.65 -28.49
CA SER A 603 23.66 15.74 -29.32
C SER A 603 23.48 16.05 -30.81
N GLY A 604 24.57 16.31 -31.52
CA GLY A 604 24.60 16.49 -32.98
C GLY A 604 24.93 17.91 -33.46
N ASP A 605 25.10 18.88 -32.55
CA ASP A 605 25.48 20.25 -32.88
C ASP A 605 27.00 20.48 -32.68
N ILE A 606 27.67 20.96 -33.74
CA ILE A 606 29.09 21.32 -33.74
C ILE A 606 29.38 22.59 -32.92
N THR A 607 28.36 23.28 -32.40
CA THR A 607 28.48 24.56 -31.69
C THR A 607 28.48 24.47 -30.16
N ASN A 608 28.40 23.26 -29.57
CA ASN A 608 28.33 23.02 -28.11
C ASN A 608 27.21 23.85 -27.46
N THR A 609 25.98 23.59 -27.89
CA THR A 609 24.73 24.21 -27.45
C THR A 609 24.15 23.40 -26.30
N TYR A 610 23.84 24.07 -25.20
CA TYR A 610 23.29 23.48 -23.99
C TYR A 610 21.87 23.98 -23.81
N GLN A 611 20.97 23.08 -23.42
CA GLN A 611 19.59 23.42 -23.10
C GLN A 611 19.31 23.03 -21.65
N CYS A 612 18.65 23.92 -20.90
CA CYS A 612 18.25 23.61 -19.54
C CYS A 612 16.89 22.91 -19.51
N TYR A 613 16.68 22.08 -18.47
CA TYR A 613 15.39 21.45 -18.23
C TYR A 613 14.28 22.46 -17.87
N ASP A 614 14.67 23.63 -17.37
CA ASP A 614 13.81 24.78 -17.14
C ASP A 614 14.29 25.93 -18.03
N GLU A 615 13.50 26.26 -19.05
CA GLU A 615 13.82 27.30 -20.05
C GLU A 615 14.00 28.68 -19.39
N ALA A 616 13.39 28.92 -18.22
CA ALA A 616 13.51 30.18 -17.50
C ALA A 616 14.90 30.39 -16.85
N LEU A 617 15.74 29.35 -16.79
CA LEU A 617 17.07 29.36 -16.17
C LEU A 617 18.21 29.23 -17.19
N GLU A 618 17.88 29.18 -18.48
CA GLU A 618 18.83 28.81 -19.53
C GLU A 618 19.97 29.82 -19.67
N ASP A 619 19.65 31.12 -19.62
CA ASP A 619 20.62 32.21 -19.75
C ASP A 619 21.61 32.30 -18.57
N ASP A 620 21.23 31.80 -17.38
CA ASP A 620 22.06 31.86 -16.17
C ASP A 620 22.92 30.59 -15.97
N VAL A 621 22.40 29.43 -16.38
CA VAL A 621 22.97 28.11 -16.03
C VAL A 621 23.83 27.53 -17.17
N CYS A 622 23.41 27.66 -18.44
CA CYS A 622 24.13 27.09 -19.59
C CYS A 622 25.53 27.69 -19.85
N PRO A 623 25.76 29.02 -19.71
CA PRO A 623 27.09 29.59 -19.91
C PRO A 623 28.13 29.04 -18.92
N SER A 624 27.70 28.81 -17.68
CA SER A 624 28.54 28.24 -16.61
C SER A 624 28.93 26.79 -16.88
N ALA A 625 28.03 25.99 -17.48
CA ALA A 625 28.32 24.62 -17.89
C ALA A 625 29.38 24.57 -19.01
N LYS A 626 29.26 25.47 -20.01
CA LYS A 626 30.19 25.57 -21.15
C LYS A 626 31.63 25.90 -20.72
N VAL A 627 31.80 26.79 -19.74
CA VAL A 627 33.12 27.15 -19.17
C VAL A 627 33.76 26.01 -18.37
N ARG A 628 32.95 25.16 -17.72
CA ARG A 628 33.49 24.01 -16.96
C ARG A 628 33.98 22.89 -17.89
N LYS A 629 33.29 22.63 -19.01
CA LYS A 629 33.74 21.65 -20.02
C LYS A 629 35.06 22.06 -20.68
N SER A 630 35.22 23.35 -21.02
CA SER A 630 36.48 23.83 -21.61
C SER A 630 37.66 23.68 -20.63
N LYS A 631 37.45 23.91 -19.33
CA LYS A 631 38.45 23.65 -18.29
C LYS A 631 38.72 22.16 -18.07
N LEU A 632 37.70 21.30 -18.20
CA LEU A 632 37.85 19.85 -18.08
C LEU A 632 38.65 19.26 -19.25
N LEU A 633 38.37 19.70 -20.48
CA LEU A 633 39.15 19.31 -21.67
C LEU A 633 40.60 19.75 -21.58
N LEU A 634 40.87 20.96 -21.05
CA LEU A 634 42.23 21.45 -20.82
C LEU A 634 43.00 20.66 -19.74
N ALA A 635 42.29 20.00 -18.84
CA ALA A 635 42.88 19.17 -17.78
C ALA A 635 43.05 17.69 -18.21
N LEU A 636 42.42 17.29 -19.32
CA LEU A 636 42.49 15.95 -19.89
C LEU A 636 43.51 15.84 -21.05
N THR A 637 43.93 16.96 -21.64
CA THR A 637 45.11 17.09 -22.52
C THR A 637 46.36 17.42 -21.72
#